data_AF-A0A7Y7PCC9-F1
#
_entry.id   AF-A0A7Y7PCC9-F1
#
_cell.length_a   1.000
_cell.length_b   1.000
_cell.length_c   1.000
_cell.angle_alpha   90.00
_cell.angle_beta   90.00
_cell.angle_gamma   90.00
#
_symmetry.space_group_name_H-M   'P 1'
#
loop_
_entity.id
_entity.type
_entity.pdbx_description
1 polymer ?
#
loop_
_entity_poly.entity_id
_entity_poly.type
_entity_poly.pdbx_seq_one_letter_code
_entity_poly.pdbx_strand_id
1 'polypeptide(L)'
;MKRMLSLLLFILIIPSIFSASSHVGKKAPTTENYIVIGWNELGMHCANKFFDNMCILPPYNNHLAQIIKVGSPTQLPEVMGASSGFSVTYEIPGDTYSVGKTNFWSFALQLFGVNLPDNIGLTGNGLTGTMTDTNNYYLATGIPITPYTDNNFLTENPFQLTLLKAFNASNQLIATTQSVIPVSNEINCVSSGCHTSEMDILQHHENVSGFNINNRPIFCATCHADPVLGMPGNGTAPKFSQVIHEKHGEFISTDCYKCHPGPNTQCFRDTMHAAGLTCVNCHGNVFNVGKTVENGRTPWLQEPSCGAAACHGDNFAENPGKLFRESKGHGNLFCSACHNSPHAIVPTNKAEDNLQNITLQGFSGTLRKCSVCHGYTPTAPGPHGLSGNTVPLSGSYIIPSTTYPTIASAFADLNTNGLTSSVTFLIDAGYTENALGLTLTVPEANSTKTITFKKNPSQLGVNPKLIVNTGTSAVTDAGIIIAGTDYVTFESLDIDASAQSTIEWGYALLKRRGASPFDGCQHVTIKGCYVSMNRTNTKSVGIYSGNHVAGSTTSLTLLSASDACNNCQFDNNTVSGAYTGISLNGFSSSAPYTFFDHSNEIGQFGKNSVLNFGGSNVAAYGIYVASQDQVKIMNDSVVSGAGSTNRLAGIALSGSTGSSADISGNYVMVASSATTNQNVYGIWNNYGSTPSANAIRIHNNRIQSYTSTHTSSGPLYGILNSASADSVLIYDNVISGSSLSGTGTQYGIRSDASGNETSIYNNIIHDLVNTGSGGMIPVYTALFGTANVYSNQIYNCTANGGSVYGIYSLTGTNTWNVYRNSLHGLVSNTGTTASCLVYGVYNNGAAIAEIYNNFISELYTPKATASPAICGLYLTGGSTNNAYFNTIYLNATSTGATFGSAAIYAGTTATVDMRDNIAVNISVPGNSGLTVSYRRADNNLSTYANGSNNNDFYSGTPGPKNLIYFDGTPYVNLADLQALVSPRDNVSFSEIPPFVNVSTPPFNLHIQSAINTLCESGAVSVSLPTINNDLDGDSRYPNAGYPDNIFHPATGPDVGADEFAGGVIPPMRTLNLTLFLESLYSGAAGMNQARDLNGPRFGAGIADQITVELHNAQAYQVIEYTAPNINLGTDGHANVPVPMIYSGNYYITIRHRNSLETTSATAISFSTNTITYNFDFQQMAYGNNVKFINTHYCIFTGDVNQDGIINSSDMLLVQSLGSIFGTGYVHEDINGDGLVDFWDMLLLDNNMAALVMKIVP
;
A
#
# COMPACT_ATOMS: atom_id res chain seq x y z
N MET A 1 6.18 5.46 -50.58
CA MET A 1 7.32 5.59 -51.51
C MET A 1 8.54 5.89 -50.66
N LYS A 2 9.51 4.96 -50.59
CA LYS A 2 10.76 4.99 -51.37
C LYS A 2 11.66 6.14 -50.87
N ARG A 3 12.84 5.94 -50.29
CA ARG A 3 13.98 5.02 -50.58
C ARG A 3 14.82 4.94 -49.27
N MET A 4 15.54 3.88 -48.95
CA MET A 4 16.63 3.32 -49.77
C MET A 4 16.68 1.79 -49.76
N LEU A 5 16.97 1.31 -50.95
CA LEU A 5 17.24 -0.05 -51.39
C LEU A 5 18.67 0.03 -51.98
N SER A 6 19.56 -0.91 -51.65
CA SER A 6 20.40 -1.67 -52.62
C SER A 6 21.67 -2.27 -52.01
N LEU A 7 21.66 -3.61 -51.87
CA LEU A 7 22.65 -4.64 -52.24
C LEU A 7 22.14 -5.94 -51.55
N LEU A 8 21.50 -6.98 -52.13
CA LEU A 8 21.71 -7.81 -53.35
C LEU A 8 23.18 -8.28 -53.44
N LEU A 9 23.54 -9.57 -53.41
CA LEU A 9 23.02 -10.79 -54.06
C LEU A 9 23.82 -11.99 -53.44
N PHE A 10 23.27 -13.15 -53.05
CA PHE A 10 23.03 -14.30 -53.94
C PHE A 10 22.19 -15.40 -53.26
N ILE A 11 21.32 -15.99 -54.07
CA ILE A 11 20.23 -16.96 -53.81
C ILE A 11 20.60 -18.32 -54.43
N LEU A 12 20.09 -19.44 -53.88
CA LEU A 12 19.48 -20.60 -54.59
C LEU A 12 19.10 -21.69 -53.57
N ILE A 13 17.83 -21.79 -53.14
CA ILE A 13 16.74 -22.69 -53.62
C ILE A 13 16.99 -24.19 -53.34
N ILE A 14 16.18 -24.78 -52.46
CA ILE A 14 15.36 -26.01 -52.63
C ILE A 14 14.37 -26.12 -51.44
N PRO A 15 13.13 -26.61 -51.64
CA PRO A 15 12.02 -26.49 -50.70
C PRO A 15 11.78 -27.76 -49.84
N SER A 16 10.96 -27.61 -48.81
CA SER A 16 10.07 -28.64 -48.24
C SER A 16 10.66 -30.02 -47.92
N ILE A 17 10.96 -30.25 -46.64
CA ILE A 17 10.62 -31.45 -45.83
C ILE A 17 11.13 -31.14 -44.41
N PHE A 18 10.31 -30.52 -43.58
CA PHE A 18 10.29 -30.87 -42.16
C PHE A 18 9.00 -31.63 -41.97
N SER A 19 9.06 -32.91 -42.35
CA SER A 19 8.16 -33.92 -41.85
C SER A 19 8.08 -33.72 -40.34
N ALA A 20 6.85 -33.72 -39.82
CA ALA A 20 6.60 -34.17 -38.48
C ALA A 20 7.46 -35.42 -38.25
N SER A 21 8.52 -35.31 -37.47
CA SER A 21 9.00 -36.48 -36.74
C SER A 21 7.92 -36.70 -35.70
N SER A 22 6.93 -37.48 -36.14
CA SER A 22 6.13 -38.40 -35.36
C SER A 22 6.58 -38.38 -33.90
N HIS A 23 5.69 -38.00 -32.97
CA HIS A 23 5.13 -39.02 -32.07
C HIS A 23 6.09 -40.21 -32.03
N VAL A 24 6.92 -40.30 -31.00
CA VAL A 24 7.48 -41.61 -30.61
C VAL A 24 6.29 -42.52 -30.68
N GLY A 25 6.27 -43.37 -31.71
CA GLY A 25 5.12 -44.18 -32.00
C GLY A 25 4.77 -44.84 -30.69
N LYS A 26 3.48 -44.92 -30.38
CA LYS A 26 3.00 -46.07 -29.61
C LYS A 26 3.62 -47.28 -30.31
N LYS A 27 4.75 -47.74 -29.79
CA LYS A 27 5.29 -49.06 -30.10
C LYS A 27 4.09 -49.94 -29.80
N ALA A 28 3.67 -50.71 -30.81
CA ALA A 28 2.69 -51.75 -30.61
C ALA A 28 3.04 -52.47 -29.30
N PRO A 29 2.09 -52.71 -28.39
CA PRO A 29 2.38 -53.22 -27.07
C PRO A 29 3.09 -54.56 -27.22
N THR A 30 4.42 -54.53 -27.12
CA THR A 30 5.13 -55.67 -26.58
C THR A 30 4.62 -55.74 -25.15
N THR A 31 4.03 -56.86 -24.81
CA THR A 31 3.23 -57.15 -23.61
C THR A 31 3.93 -56.92 -22.26
N GLU A 32 5.11 -56.30 -22.24
CA GLU A 32 5.98 -56.13 -21.08
C GLU A 32 6.59 -54.71 -21.07
N ASN A 33 6.27 -53.90 -20.04
CA ASN A 33 6.85 -52.59 -19.78
C ASN A 33 8.00 -52.71 -18.75
N TYR A 34 9.07 -51.94 -18.91
CA TYR A 34 10.23 -51.95 -18.00
C TYR A 34 10.61 -50.54 -17.57
N ILE A 35 11.17 -50.39 -16.37
CA ILE A 35 11.83 -49.17 -15.91
C ILE A 35 13.24 -49.49 -15.41
N VAL A 36 14.14 -48.50 -15.43
CA VAL A 36 15.46 -48.57 -14.82
C VAL A 36 15.59 -47.42 -13.83
N ILE A 37 16.10 -47.70 -12.63
CA ILE A 37 16.30 -46.72 -11.55
C ILE A 37 17.78 -46.78 -11.15
N GLY A 38 18.45 -45.63 -11.14
CA GLY A 38 19.85 -45.49 -10.76
C GLY A 38 20.09 -44.57 -9.58
N TRP A 39 21.19 -44.78 -8.85
CA TRP A 39 21.61 -43.94 -7.72
C TRP A 39 23.12 -44.09 -7.44
N ASN A 40 23.72 -43.09 -6.80
CA ASN A 40 25.08 -43.18 -6.24
C ASN A 40 25.06 -43.86 -4.86
N GLU A 41 26.12 -44.55 -4.47
CA GLU A 41 26.14 -45.30 -3.21
C GLU A 41 26.00 -44.44 -1.93
N LEU A 42 26.64 -43.27 -1.86
CA LEU A 42 26.86 -42.51 -0.61
C LEU A 42 26.22 -41.10 -0.57
N GLY A 43 25.68 -40.65 -1.70
CA GLY A 43 25.13 -39.30 -1.92
C GLY A 43 26.14 -38.28 -2.41
N MET A 44 27.43 -38.52 -2.21
CA MET A 44 28.56 -37.71 -2.68
C MET A 44 29.86 -38.50 -2.53
N HIS A 45 30.72 -38.52 -3.54
CA HIS A 45 32.11 -38.93 -3.37
C HIS A 45 33.03 -37.72 -3.21
N CYS A 46 34.03 -37.83 -2.34
CA CYS A 46 35.03 -36.78 -2.13
C CYS A 46 36.35 -37.23 -2.78
N ALA A 47 37.01 -36.35 -3.53
CA ALA A 47 38.31 -36.65 -4.15
C ALA A 47 39.31 -35.52 -3.94
N ASN A 48 40.60 -35.84 -3.89
CA ASN A 48 41.62 -34.79 -3.99
C ASN A 48 41.60 -34.16 -5.39
N LYS A 49 41.86 -32.85 -5.46
CA LYS A 49 42.04 -32.18 -6.75
C LYS A 49 43.35 -32.60 -7.42
N PHE A 50 44.44 -32.64 -6.65
CA PHE A 50 45.77 -33.03 -7.10
C PHE A 50 46.43 -33.99 -6.10
N PHE A 51 47.41 -34.75 -6.58
CA PHE A 51 47.97 -35.95 -5.95
C PHE A 51 49.51 -35.92 -5.89
N ASP A 52 50.16 -34.79 -6.14
CA ASP A 52 51.62 -34.64 -6.14
C ASP A 52 52.24 -34.53 -4.73
N ASN A 53 51.46 -34.11 -3.73
CA ASN A 53 51.93 -34.03 -2.34
C ASN A 53 51.32 -35.09 -1.44
N MET A 54 50.00 -35.27 -1.47
CA MET A 54 49.31 -36.25 -0.64
C MET A 54 48.03 -36.76 -1.29
N CYS A 55 47.55 -37.90 -0.83
CA CYS A 55 46.29 -38.51 -1.25
C CYS A 55 45.45 -38.87 -0.02
N ILE A 56 44.26 -38.30 0.08
CA ILE A 56 43.20 -38.66 1.03
C ILE A 56 42.25 -39.65 0.34
N LEU A 57 41.62 -39.23 -0.75
CA LEU A 57 40.71 -40.05 -1.55
C LEU A 57 40.95 -39.89 -3.06
N PRO A 58 41.01 -40.99 -3.82
CA PRO A 58 41.19 -40.94 -5.28
C PRO A 58 39.89 -40.52 -5.99
N PRO A 59 39.95 -40.15 -7.29
CA PRO A 59 38.77 -40.03 -8.13
C PRO A 59 38.13 -41.42 -8.25
N TYR A 60 36.96 -41.57 -7.66
CA TYR A 60 36.30 -42.86 -7.51
C TYR A 60 34.80 -42.62 -7.33
N ASN A 61 33.93 -43.39 -7.97
CA ASN A 61 32.50 -43.25 -7.74
C ASN A 61 31.79 -44.57 -8.02
N ASN A 62 30.86 -44.94 -7.16
CA ASN A 62 30.07 -46.15 -7.32
C ASN A 62 28.65 -45.77 -7.74
N HIS A 63 28.21 -46.33 -8.87
CA HIS A 63 26.87 -46.14 -9.39
C HIS A 63 26.14 -47.48 -9.48
N LEU A 64 24.90 -47.48 -9.00
CA LEU A 64 24.06 -48.67 -8.91
C LEU A 64 22.80 -48.46 -9.75
N ALA A 65 22.24 -49.56 -10.26
CA ALA A 65 20.96 -49.55 -10.94
C ALA A 65 20.14 -50.83 -10.72
N GLN A 66 18.82 -50.72 -10.75
CA GLN A 66 17.89 -51.85 -10.83
C GLN A 66 16.96 -51.69 -12.03
N ILE A 67 16.76 -52.79 -12.78
CA ILE A 67 15.72 -52.90 -13.81
C ILE A 67 14.50 -53.53 -13.15
N ILE A 68 13.32 -52.95 -13.36
CA ILE A 68 12.06 -53.46 -12.85
C ILE A 68 11.14 -53.73 -14.03
N LYS A 69 10.68 -54.97 -14.16
CA LYS A 69 9.57 -55.33 -15.03
C LYS A 69 8.28 -54.86 -14.36
N VAL A 70 7.58 -53.96 -15.04
CA VAL A 70 6.34 -53.35 -14.53
C VAL A 70 5.26 -54.41 -14.45
N GLY A 71 4.56 -54.45 -13.31
CA GLY A 71 3.49 -55.40 -13.05
C GLY A 71 2.19 -55.13 -13.82
N SER A 72 1.17 -55.92 -13.50
CA SER A 72 -0.21 -55.79 -13.94
C SER A 72 -1.16 -56.27 -12.83
N PRO A 73 -2.49 -56.05 -12.92
CA PRO A 73 -3.43 -56.53 -11.88
C PRO A 73 -3.32 -58.03 -11.55
N THR A 74 -2.75 -58.85 -12.44
CA THR A 74 -2.56 -60.29 -12.27
C THR A 74 -1.11 -60.73 -12.08
N GLN A 75 -0.13 -59.81 -12.15
CA GLN A 75 1.29 -60.12 -12.03
C GLN A 75 2.02 -59.04 -11.25
N LEU A 76 2.70 -59.43 -10.17
CA LEU A 76 3.50 -58.49 -9.37
C LEU A 76 4.73 -58.00 -10.14
N PRO A 77 5.25 -56.80 -9.82
CA PRO A 77 6.51 -56.32 -10.38
C PRO A 77 7.66 -57.25 -10.02
N GLU A 78 8.66 -57.32 -10.90
CA GLU A 78 9.83 -58.18 -10.72
C GLU A 78 11.12 -57.38 -11.00
N VAL A 79 12.11 -57.50 -10.10
CA VAL A 79 13.45 -56.95 -10.33
C VAL A 79 14.21 -57.90 -11.24
N MET A 80 14.70 -57.40 -12.37
CA MET A 80 15.41 -58.20 -13.36
C MET A 80 16.91 -58.18 -13.09
N GLY A 81 17.48 -59.32 -12.71
CA GLY A 81 18.93 -59.57 -12.66
C GLY A 81 19.49 -60.15 -13.98
N ALA A 82 20.81 -60.20 -14.16
CA ALA A 82 21.37 -60.67 -15.43
C ALA A 82 21.34 -62.20 -15.64
N SER A 83 20.98 -63.00 -14.63
CA SER A 83 20.55 -64.40 -14.85
C SER A 83 19.34 -64.51 -15.80
N SER A 84 18.65 -63.39 -16.04
CA SER A 84 17.56 -63.24 -17.03
C SER A 84 18.02 -62.70 -18.40
N GLY A 85 19.32 -62.48 -18.60
CA GLY A 85 19.92 -61.98 -19.86
C GLY A 85 19.91 -60.46 -20.05
N PHE A 86 19.54 -59.67 -19.04
CA PHE A 86 19.46 -58.20 -19.13
C PHE A 86 20.81 -57.54 -18.80
N SER A 87 21.10 -56.39 -19.41
CA SER A 87 22.32 -55.60 -19.14
C SER A 87 22.01 -54.11 -18.98
N VAL A 88 22.89 -53.39 -18.27
CA VAL A 88 22.84 -51.94 -18.13
C VAL A 88 24.18 -51.33 -18.56
N THR A 89 24.13 -50.33 -19.41
CA THR A 89 25.29 -49.48 -19.72
C THR A 89 25.11 -48.10 -19.11
N TYR A 90 26.22 -47.44 -18.79
CA TYR A 90 26.24 -46.08 -18.30
C TYR A 90 27.16 -45.21 -19.17
N GLU A 91 26.81 -43.94 -19.30
CA GLU A 91 27.66 -42.89 -19.89
C GLU A 91 27.40 -41.58 -19.15
N ILE A 92 28.38 -40.67 -19.12
CA ILE A 92 28.26 -39.37 -18.47
C ILE A 92 28.37 -38.31 -19.57
N PRO A 93 27.24 -37.87 -20.17
CA PRO A 93 27.30 -37.06 -21.40
C PRO A 93 28.04 -35.72 -21.27
N GLY A 94 28.12 -35.17 -20.05
CA GLY A 94 28.82 -33.92 -19.75
C GLY A 94 30.31 -34.05 -19.40
N ASP A 95 30.81 -35.27 -19.23
CA ASP A 95 32.17 -35.55 -18.78
C ASP A 95 32.69 -36.89 -19.35
N THR A 96 33.45 -36.78 -20.43
CA THR A 96 34.04 -37.90 -21.17
C THR A 96 35.55 -38.00 -20.99
N TYR A 97 36.15 -37.09 -20.20
CA TYR A 97 37.59 -36.94 -20.07
C TYR A 97 37.99 -36.48 -18.66
N SER A 98 38.78 -37.27 -17.92
CA SER A 98 39.25 -36.93 -16.57
C SER A 98 40.76 -36.70 -16.45
N VAL A 99 41.59 -37.33 -17.29
CA VAL A 99 43.06 -37.36 -17.11
C VAL A 99 43.74 -35.99 -17.21
N GLY A 100 43.12 -35.02 -17.88
CA GLY A 100 43.62 -33.64 -17.94
C GLY A 100 43.06 -32.71 -16.86
N LYS A 101 42.11 -33.17 -16.05
CA LYS A 101 41.44 -32.38 -14.99
C LYS A 101 42.10 -32.57 -13.62
N THR A 102 42.95 -33.59 -13.47
CA THR A 102 43.72 -33.91 -12.26
C THR A 102 45.02 -34.64 -12.64
N ASN A 103 46.02 -34.69 -11.76
CA ASN A 103 47.28 -35.41 -11.96
C ASN A 103 47.28 -36.85 -11.39
N PHE A 104 46.11 -37.40 -11.02
CA PHE A 104 45.95 -38.73 -10.41
C PHE A 104 46.70 -39.86 -11.14
N TRP A 105 46.50 -39.99 -12.47
CA TRP A 105 47.10 -41.06 -13.26
C TRP A 105 48.62 -41.06 -13.24
N SER A 106 49.26 -39.88 -13.09
CA SER A 106 50.71 -39.76 -12.96
C SER A 106 51.25 -40.40 -11.68
N PHE A 107 50.42 -40.55 -10.64
CA PHE A 107 50.81 -41.04 -9.33
C PHE A 107 50.10 -42.33 -8.91
N ALA A 108 49.18 -42.86 -9.72
CA ALA A 108 48.42 -44.08 -9.41
C ALA A 108 49.31 -45.29 -9.11
N LEU A 109 50.43 -45.46 -9.85
CA LEU A 109 51.37 -46.55 -9.60
C LEU A 109 52.05 -46.41 -8.23
N GLN A 110 52.44 -45.20 -7.83
CA GLN A 110 53.09 -44.96 -6.55
C GLN A 110 52.12 -45.07 -5.37
N LEU A 111 50.90 -44.55 -5.51
CA LEU A 111 49.91 -44.48 -4.44
C LEU A 111 49.15 -45.80 -4.25
N PHE A 112 48.83 -46.50 -5.35
CA PHE A 112 47.95 -47.68 -5.34
C PHE A 112 48.59 -48.93 -5.95
N GLY A 113 49.85 -48.87 -6.42
CA GLY A 113 50.54 -50.02 -7.00
C GLY A 113 49.99 -50.47 -8.36
N VAL A 114 49.16 -49.66 -9.01
CA VAL A 114 48.49 -50.00 -10.28
C VAL A 114 48.86 -49.03 -11.39
N ASN A 115 49.15 -49.57 -12.57
CA ASN A 115 49.35 -48.78 -13.79
C ASN A 115 48.02 -48.70 -14.55
N LEU A 116 47.36 -47.55 -14.50
CA LEU A 116 46.03 -47.35 -15.08
C LEU A 116 46.11 -46.68 -16.46
N PRO A 117 45.33 -47.15 -17.45
CA PRO A 117 45.10 -46.38 -18.67
C PRO A 117 44.40 -45.04 -18.39
N ASP A 118 44.62 -44.05 -19.25
CA ASP A 118 43.95 -42.75 -19.18
C ASP A 118 42.43 -42.91 -19.07
N ASN A 119 41.81 -42.15 -18.17
CA ASN A 119 40.37 -42.13 -17.91
C ASN A 119 39.76 -43.44 -17.39
N ILE A 120 40.60 -44.44 -17.04
CA ILE A 120 40.17 -45.68 -16.39
C ILE A 120 40.49 -45.60 -14.89
N GLY A 121 39.50 -45.91 -14.06
CA GLY A 121 39.60 -45.87 -12.61
C GLY A 121 40.17 -47.15 -11.99
N LEU A 122 40.34 -47.15 -10.67
CA LEU A 122 41.04 -48.20 -9.91
C LEU A 122 40.44 -49.61 -10.04
N THR A 123 39.17 -49.72 -10.45
CA THR A 123 38.44 -50.99 -10.63
C THR A 123 38.27 -51.37 -12.10
N GLY A 124 38.90 -50.63 -13.03
CA GLY A 124 38.85 -50.90 -14.47
C GLY A 124 37.68 -50.23 -15.21
N ASN A 125 36.81 -49.50 -14.52
CA ASN A 125 35.69 -48.77 -15.12
C ASN A 125 36.12 -47.36 -15.60
N GLY A 126 35.57 -46.91 -16.73
CA GLY A 126 35.77 -45.55 -17.25
C GLY A 126 34.55 -44.65 -17.03
N LEU A 127 34.50 -43.50 -17.71
CA LEU A 127 33.35 -42.56 -17.70
C LEU A 127 32.14 -43.06 -18.53
N THR A 128 32.34 -44.14 -19.26
CA THR A 128 31.30 -44.91 -19.94
C THR A 128 31.65 -46.40 -19.83
N GLY A 129 30.65 -47.28 -19.80
CA GLY A 129 30.90 -48.71 -19.67
C GLY A 129 29.64 -49.55 -19.52
N THR A 130 29.86 -50.86 -19.37
CA THR A 130 28.80 -51.82 -19.00
C THR A 130 28.90 -52.09 -17.51
N MET A 131 27.78 -52.02 -16.79
CA MET A 131 27.75 -52.28 -15.36
C MET A 131 27.84 -53.79 -15.08
N THR A 132 28.56 -54.16 -14.02
CA THR A 132 28.71 -55.56 -13.58
C THR A 132 27.40 -56.06 -12.97
N ASP A 133 26.94 -57.24 -13.39
CA ASP A 133 25.80 -57.90 -12.78
C ASP A 133 26.14 -58.40 -11.38
N THR A 134 25.31 -58.02 -10.42
CA THR A 134 25.40 -58.49 -9.04
C THR A 134 24.01 -58.92 -8.58
N ASN A 135 23.57 -60.11 -9.01
CA ASN A 135 22.35 -60.81 -8.57
C ASN A 135 21.22 -59.89 -8.00
N ASN A 136 20.38 -59.37 -8.90
CA ASN A 136 19.26 -58.44 -8.67
C ASN A 136 19.61 -56.93 -8.63
N TYR A 137 20.82 -56.53 -9.04
CA TYR A 137 21.17 -55.15 -9.38
C TYR A 137 22.44 -55.09 -10.25
N TYR A 138 22.71 -53.91 -10.79
CA TYR A 138 23.86 -53.62 -11.64
C TYR A 138 24.76 -52.61 -10.93
N LEU A 139 26.08 -52.80 -10.99
CA LEU A 139 27.06 -51.99 -10.28
C LEU A 139 28.24 -51.63 -11.19
N ALA A 140 28.56 -50.35 -11.27
CA ALA A 140 29.84 -49.86 -11.78
C ALA A 140 30.57 -49.20 -10.61
N THR A 141 31.67 -49.81 -10.18
CA THR A 141 32.51 -49.27 -9.11
C THR A 141 33.64 -48.42 -9.66
N GLY A 142 34.16 -47.49 -8.87
CA GLY A 142 35.42 -46.80 -9.16
C GLY A 142 35.46 -46.02 -10.47
N ILE A 143 34.33 -45.46 -10.88
CA ILE A 143 34.25 -44.54 -12.01
C ILE A 143 35.10 -43.30 -11.68
N PRO A 144 36.11 -42.94 -12.49
CA PRO A 144 37.05 -41.87 -12.17
C PRO A 144 36.52 -40.49 -12.59
N ILE A 145 35.28 -40.17 -12.21
CA ILE A 145 34.67 -38.86 -12.49
C ILE A 145 35.31 -37.76 -11.63
N THR A 146 35.45 -36.58 -12.22
CA THR A 146 35.91 -35.36 -11.53
C THR A 146 34.75 -34.37 -11.41
N PRO A 147 34.79 -33.37 -10.52
CA PRO A 147 33.72 -32.38 -10.42
C PRO A 147 33.73 -31.38 -11.58
N TYR A 148 34.45 -31.61 -12.68
CA TYR A 148 34.60 -30.66 -13.77
C TYR A 148 34.07 -31.25 -15.07
N THR A 149 33.17 -30.54 -15.75
CA THR A 149 32.66 -30.98 -17.07
C THR A 149 33.71 -30.80 -18.17
N ASP A 150 33.51 -31.42 -19.33
CA ASP A 150 34.42 -31.26 -20.48
C ASP A 150 34.55 -29.82 -20.99
N ASN A 151 33.52 -28.99 -20.75
CA ASN A 151 33.49 -27.59 -21.18
C ASN A 151 33.99 -26.59 -20.10
N ASN A 152 34.26 -27.05 -18.87
CA ASN A 152 34.69 -26.17 -17.78
C ASN A 152 35.55 -26.93 -16.76
N PHE A 153 36.86 -26.63 -16.77
CA PHE A 153 37.85 -27.21 -15.86
C PHE A 153 38.13 -26.34 -14.62
N LEU A 154 37.49 -25.19 -14.51
CA LEU A 154 37.75 -24.19 -13.47
C LEU A 154 36.72 -24.24 -12.35
N THR A 155 35.44 -24.37 -12.71
CA THR A 155 34.32 -24.35 -11.76
C THR A 155 33.76 -25.76 -11.57
N GLU A 156 33.61 -26.16 -10.32
CA GLU A 156 32.99 -27.46 -10.00
C GLU A 156 31.52 -27.48 -10.41
N ASN A 157 31.14 -28.53 -11.13
CA ASN A 157 29.78 -29.02 -11.33
C ASN A 157 29.65 -30.38 -10.62
N PRO A 158 29.37 -30.38 -9.31
CA PRO A 158 29.44 -31.60 -8.50
C PRO A 158 28.26 -32.55 -8.70
N PHE A 159 27.20 -32.17 -9.41
CA PHE A 159 25.95 -32.93 -9.57
C PHE A 159 25.70 -33.39 -11.01
N GLN A 160 26.74 -33.90 -11.67
CA GLN A 160 26.65 -34.38 -13.05
C GLN A 160 25.69 -35.57 -13.18
N LEU A 161 24.99 -35.67 -14.32
CA LEU A 161 24.02 -36.73 -14.59
C LEU A 161 24.66 -37.89 -15.38
N THR A 162 24.50 -39.11 -14.87
CA THR A 162 24.75 -40.33 -15.64
C THR A 162 23.50 -40.68 -16.44
N LEU A 163 23.68 -41.04 -17.72
CA LEU A 163 22.64 -41.66 -18.53
C LEU A 163 22.79 -43.19 -18.46
N LEU A 164 21.80 -43.84 -17.86
CA LEU A 164 21.70 -45.28 -17.77
C LEU A 164 20.78 -45.82 -18.88
N LYS A 165 21.22 -46.89 -19.54
CA LYS A 165 20.49 -47.56 -20.63
C LYS A 165 20.38 -49.05 -20.31
N ALA A 166 19.15 -49.54 -20.20
CA ALA A 166 18.85 -50.94 -19.92
C ALA A 166 18.51 -51.70 -21.21
N PHE A 167 19.06 -52.89 -21.38
CA PHE A 167 18.85 -53.76 -22.53
C PHE A 167 18.30 -55.13 -22.10
N ASN A 168 17.42 -55.70 -22.92
CA ASN A 168 16.91 -57.06 -22.71
C ASN A 168 17.87 -58.14 -23.24
N ALA A 169 17.51 -59.42 -23.05
CA ALA A 169 18.28 -60.57 -23.53
C ALA A 169 18.50 -60.63 -25.06
N SER A 170 17.73 -59.86 -25.84
CA SER A 170 17.90 -59.72 -27.29
C SER A 170 18.73 -58.47 -27.66
N ASN A 171 19.40 -57.85 -26.69
CA ASN A 171 20.19 -56.63 -26.83
C ASN A 171 19.38 -55.42 -27.36
N GLN A 172 18.08 -55.35 -27.03
CA GLN A 172 17.22 -54.22 -27.38
C GLN A 172 17.11 -53.26 -26.19
N LEU A 173 17.25 -51.96 -26.45
CA LEU A 173 17.02 -50.90 -25.45
C LEU A 173 15.55 -50.93 -24.98
N ILE A 174 15.34 -51.06 -23.67
CA ILE A 174 14.01 -51.19 -23.06
C ILE A 174 13.65 -50.03 -22.13
N ALA A 175 14.63 -49.39 -21.50
CA ALA A 175 14.42 -48.25 -20.60
C ALA A 175 15.69 -47.40 -20.47
N THR A 176 15.51 -46.13 -20.15
CA THR A 176 16.59 -45.20 -19.83
C THR A 176 16.23 -44.38 -18.60
N THR A 177 17.23 -43.98 -17.81
CA THR A 177 17.05 -43.00 -16.73
C THR A 177 18.27 -42.09 -16.61
N GLN A 178 18.09 -40.96 -15.94
CA GLN A 178 19.18 -40.05 -15.58
C GLN A 178 19.23 -39.91 -14.06
N SER A 179 20.38 -40.21 -13.47
CA SER A 179 20.63 -40.10 -12.04
C SER A 179 21.97 -39.43 -11.77
N VAL A 180 22.07 -38.72 -10.67
CA VAL A 180 23.27 -37.97 -10.30
C VAL A 180 24.42 -38.91 -9.96
N ILE A 181 25.63 -38.57 -10.43
CA ILE A 181 26.92 -39.18 -10.06
C ILE A 181 27.79 -38.12 -9.36
N PRO A 182 27.55 -37.90 -8.06
CA PRO A 182 28.05 -36.72 -7.38
C PRO A 182 29.51 -36.87 -6.95
N VAL A 183 30.34 -35.87 -7.24
CA VAL A 183 31.75 -35.81 -6.83
C VAL A 183 32.16 -34.37 -6.51
N SER A 184 33.04 -34.16 -5.54
CA SER A 184 33.54 -32.84 -5.14
C SER A 184 35.01 -32.89 -4.70
N ASN A 185 35.75 -31.81 -4.98
CA ASN A 185 37.12 -31.62 -4.47
C ASN A 185 37.20 -30.70 -3.25
N GLU A 186 36.07 -30.36 -2.62
CA GLU A 186 36.02 -29.52 -1.42
C GLU A 186 36.57 -30.21 -0.16
N ILE A 187 36.96 -31.49 -0.24
CA ILE A 187 37.78 -32.16 0.78
C ILE A 187 39.22 -31.62 0.77
N ASN A 188 39.35 -30.31 0.97
CA ASN A 188 40.58 -29.58 0.81
C ASN A 188 40.86 -28.74 2.05
N CYS A 189 41.79 -29.26 2.85
CA CYS A 189 42.26 -28.67 4.10
C CYS A 189 42.89 -27.28 3.92
N VAL A 190 43.32 -26.92 2.70
CA VAL A 190 43.94 -25.62 2.37
C VAL A 190 42.88 -24.61 1.95
N SER A 191 41.94 -24.99 1.06
CA SER A 191 40.95 -24.04 0.50
C SER A 191 39.95 -23.50 1.52
N SER A 192 39.72 -24.24 2.61
CA SER A 192 38.89 -23.76 3.74
C SER A 192 39.61 -22.76 4.65
N GLY A 193 40.88 -22.43 4.37
CA GLY A 193 41.70 -21.49 5.13
C GLY A 193 42.30 -22.06 6.42
N CYS A 194 42.17 -23.38 6.66
CA CYS A 194 42.65 -24.03 7.88
C CYS A 194 44.17 -24.28 7.87
N HIS A 195 44.75 -24.52 6.69
CA HIS A 195 46.18 -24.74 6.49
C HIS A 195 46.71 -23.86 5.36
N THR A 196 47.99 -23.49 5.45
CA THR A 196 48.61 -22.59 4.45
C THR A 196 49.01 -23.30 3.16
N SER A 197 49.24 -24.62 3.21
CA SER A 197 49.55 -25.47 2.05
C SER A 197 49.41 -26.95 2.40
N GLU A 198 49.43 -27.84 1.41
CA GLU A 198 49.50 -29.29 1.69
C GLU A 198 50.81 -29.68 2.40
N MET A 199 51.87 -28.90 2.20
CA MET A 199 53.16 -29.11 2.88
C MET A 199 53.10 -28.78 4.36
N ASP A 200 52.36 -27.74 4.74
CA ASP A 200 52.10 -27.38 6.14
C ASP A 200 51.45 -28.57 6.88
N ILE A 201 50.49 -29.24 6.25
CA ILE A 201 49.83 -30.44 6.81
C ILE A 201 50.84 -31.58 7.04
N LEU A 202 51.71 -31.84 6.06
CA LEU A 202 52.71 -32.90 6.17
C LEU A 202 53.81 -32.57 7.20
N GLN A 203 54.16 -31.30 7.41
CA GLN A 203 55.15 -30.87 8.40
C GLN A 203 54.72 -31.16 9.84
N HIS A 204 53.42 -31.24 10.12
CA HIS A 204 52.90 -31.65 11.42
C HIS A 204 53.19 -33.12 11.78
N HIS A 205 53.82 -33.89 10.88
CA HIS A 205 54.22 -35.29 11.11
C HIS A 205 55.73 -35.44 11.38
N GLU A 206 56.46 -34.36 11.65
CA GLU A 206 57.93 -34.34 11.83
C GLU A 206 58.45 -35.31 12.91
N ASN A 207 57.63 -35.64 13.91
CA ASN A 207 57.99 -36.53 15.02
C ASN A 207 57.40 -37.94 14.89
N VAL A 208 56.82 -38.30 13.73
CA VAL A 208 56.25 -39.64 13.48
C VAL A 208 57.34 -40.58 12.98
N SER A 209 57.66 -41.61 13.76
CA SER A 209 58.67 -42.61 13.41
C SER A 209 58.36 -43.28 12.06
N GLY A 210 59.32 -43.24 11.12
CA GLY A 210 59.18 -43.81 9.78
C GLY A 210 58.49 -42.91 8.75
N PHE A 211 57.99 -41.73 9.14
CA PHE A 211 57.46 -40.74 8.20
C PHE A 211 58.61 -39.93 7.55
N ASN A 212 58.58 -39.79 6.22
CA ASN A 212 59.53 -38.95 5.49
C ASN A 212 58.77 -38.10 4.46
N ILE A 213 58.73 -36.79 4.70
CA ILE A 213 58.06 -35.81 3.84
C ILE A 213 58.63 -35.74 2.41
N ASN A 214 59.83 -36.29 2.17
CA ASN A 214 60.41 -36.37 0.84
C ASN A 214 59.92 -37.56 0.02
N ASN A 215 59.17 -38.51 0.61
CA ASN A 215 58.58 -39.66 -0.09
C ASN A 215 57.25 -39.32 -0.77
N ARG A 216 57.02 -38.04 -1.11
CA ARG A 216 55.78 -37.57 -1.74
C ARG A 216 55.54 -38.21 -3.12
N PRO A 217 54.28 -38.38 -3.53
CA PRO A 217 53.08 -38.13 -2.72
C PRO A 217 52.84 -39.15 -1.61
N ILE A 218 52.36 -38.66 -0.47
CA ILE A 218 52.05 -39.47 0.72
C ILE A 218 50.59 -39.94 0.65
N PHE A 219 50.36 -41.25 0.71
CA PHE A 219 49.02 -41.81 0.81
C PHE A 219 48.61 -41.95 2.28
N CYS A 220 47.68 -41.10 2.76
CA CYS A 220 47.29 -41.05 4.18
C CYS A 220 46.86 -42.41 4.73
N ALA A 221 46.17 -43.21 3.90
CA ALA A 221 45.64 -44.51 4.27
C ALA A 221 46.71 -45.61 4.48
N THR A 222 47.97 -45.37 4.08
CA THR A 222 49.07 -46.33 4.35
C THR A 222 49.49 -46.31 5.81
N CYS A 223 49.43 -45.15 6.46
CA CYS A 223 49.71 -45.01 7.89
C CYS A 223 48.44 -45.14 8.71
N HIS A 224 47.41 -44.36 8.38
CA HIS A 224 46.15 -44.34 9.10
C HIS A 224 45.15 -45.30 8.47
N ALA A 225 44.59 -46.22 9.25
CA ALA A 225 43.56 -47.12 8.72
C ALA A 225 42.36 -46.33 8.16
N ASP A 226 41.93 -46.67 6.94
CA ASP A 226 40.77 -46.08 6.29
C ASP A 226 39.81 -47.17 5.77
N PRO A 227 38.72 -47.43 6.50
CA PRO A 227 37.73 -48.45 6.13
C PRO A 227 37.07 -48.21 4.77
N VAL A 228 36.91 -46.97 4.27
CA VAL A 228 36.24 -46.75 2.97
C VAL A 228 37.12 -47.16 1.79
N LEU A 229 38.46 -47.11 1.98
CA LEU A 229 39.43 -47.59 1.00
C LEU A 229 39.80 -49.07 1.21
N GLY A 230 39.28 -49.71 2.26
CA GLY A 230 39.69 -51.06 2.67
C GLY A 230 41.13 -51.16 3.15
N MET A 231 41.76 -50.04 3.51
CA MET A 231 43.17 -49.96 3.87
C MET A 231 43.36 -50.14 5.38
N PRO A 232 44.15 -51.14 5.84
CA PRO A 232 44.31 -51.43 7.26
C PRO A 232 45.24 -50.44 7.99
N GLY A 233 45.90 -49.52 7.27
CA GLY A 233 46.95 -48.66 7.83
C GLY A 233 48.20 -49.45 8.26
N ASN A 234 49.05 -48.83 9.07
CA ASN A 234 50.30 -49.43 9.56
C ASN A 234 50.11 -50.23 10.87
N GLY A 235 48.88 -50.30 11.39
CA GLY A 235 48.52 -51.00 12.63
C GLY A 235 48.90 -50.29 13.94
N THR A 236 49.58 -49.14 13.90
CA THR A 236 50.00 -48.38 15.09
C THR A 236 49.35 -47.00 15.18
N ALA A 237 49.03 -46.38 14.06
CA ALA A 237 48.33 -45.09 14.04
C ALA A 237 46.81 -45.28 14.22
N PRO A 238 46.11 -44.36 14.92
CA PRO A 238 44.66 -44.39 14.94
C PRO A 238 44.06 -44.22 13.54
N LYS A 239 42.81 -44.66 13.36
CA LYS A 239 42.08 -44.55 12.08
C LYS A 239 42.08 -43.10 11.59
N PHE A 240 42.12 -42.88 10.27
CA PHE A 240 42.25 -41.53 9.70
C PHE A 240 41.14 -40.59 10.19
N SER A 241 39.89 -41.07 10.14
CA SER A 241 38.73 -40.33 10.67
C SER A 241 38.87 -40.00 12.16
N GLN A 242 39.47 -40.87 12.99
CA GLN A 242 39.64 -40.58 14.40
C GLN A 242 40.59 -39.39 14.60
N VAL A 243 41.79 -39.48 14.02
CA VAL A 243 42.85 -38.46 14.22
C VAL A 243 42.39 -37.09 13.73
N ILE A 244 41.75 -37.02 12.55
CA ILE A 244 41.27 -35.76 12.00
C ILE A 244 40.16 -35.16 12.87
N HIS A 245 39.17 -35.94 13.30
CA HIS A 245 38.06 -35.42 14.09
C HIS A 245 38.46 -35.04 15.51
N GLU A 246 39.32 -35.83 16.18
CA GLU A 246 39.82 -35.47 17.52
C GLU A 246 40.66 -34.19 17.48
N LYS A 247 41.57 -34.07 16.49
CA LYS A 247 42.46 -32.91 16.41
C LYS A 247 41.71 -31.62 16.08
N HIS A 248 40.77 -31.66 15.14
CA HIS A 248 40.02 -30.46 14.74
C HIS A 248 38.81 -30.18 15.63
N GLY A 249 38.28 -31.18 16.33
CA GLY A 249 37.16 -31.02 17.25
C GLY A 249 37.45 -30.11 18.45
N GLU A 250 38.73 -29.88 18.77
CA GLU A 250 39.17 -28.89 19.75
C GLU A 250 38.90 -27.43 19.31
N PHE A 251 38.82 -27.17 18.00
CA PHE A 251 38.75 -25.83 17.42
C PHE A 251 37.49 -25.59 16.58
N ILE A 252 36.90 -26.64 16.03
CA ILE A 252 35.73 -26.60 15.16
C ILE A 252 34.65 -27.47 15.80
N SER A 253 33.66 -26.86 16.44
CA SER A 253 32.65 -27.62 17.17
C SER A 253 31.56 -28.18 16.25
N THR A 254 30.90 -27.33 15.45
CA THR A 254 29.66 -27.69 14.75
C THR A 254 29.69 -27.54 13.22
N ASP A 255 30.72 -26.91 12.64
CA ASP A 255 30.81 -26.65 11.20
C ASP A 255 31.56 -27.79 10.45
N CYS A 256 30.85 -28.87 10.14
CA CYS A 256 31.39 -30.02 9.41
C CYS A 256 31.85 -29.68 7.98
N TYR A 257 31.33 -28.61 7.38
CA TYR A 257 31.59 -28.21 6.01
C TYR A 257 32.94 -27.52 5.80
N LYS A 258 33.72 -27.30 6.87
CA LYS A 258 35.13 -26.92 6.77
C LYS A 258 36.00 -28.02 6.16
N CYS A 259 35.64 -29.28 6.38
CA CYS A 259 36.42 -30.44 5.95
C CYS A 259 35.67 -31.33 4.96
N HIS A 260 34.34 -31.29 4.96
CA HIS A 260 33.48 -32.03 4.04
C HIS A 260 32.85 -31.11 2.98
N PRO A 261 32.50 -31.62 1.79
CA PRO A 261 31.85 -30.80 0.76
C PRO A 261 30.57 -30.14 1.26
N GLY A 262 30.49 -28.83 1.13
CA GLY A 262 29.62 -28.03 1.98
C GLY A 262 29.38 -26.61 1.52
N PRO A 263 30.39 -25.71 1.55
CA PRO A 263 30.18 -24.29 1.27
C PRO A 263 29.58 -24.03 -0.11
N ASN A 264 30.00 -24.77 -1.14
CA ASN A 264 29.38 -24.71 -2.47
C ASN A 264 28.63 -26.00 -2.79
N THR A 265 29.21 -27.17 -2.48
CA THR A 265 28.62 -28.44 -2.88
C THR A 265 27.41 -28.83 -2.05
N GLN A 266 27.38 -28.56 -0.73
CA GLN A 266 26.34 -29.04 0.20
C GLN A 266 26.11 -30.56 0.10
N CYS A 267 27.07 -31.37 0.58
CA CYS A 267 26.98 -32.84 0.54
C CYS A 267 25.65 -33.38 1.13
N PHE A 268 25.24 -32.82 2.26
CA PHE A 268 23.95 -33.09 2.90
C PHE A 268 22.88 -32.11 2.41
N ARG A 269 21.94 -32.62 1.61
CA ARG A 269 21.01 -31.79 0.82
C ARG A 269 19.60 -32.37 0.70
N ASP A 270 19.33 -33.41 1.48
CA ASP A 270 18.12 -34.21 1.38
C ASP A 270 16.90 -33.58 2.07
N THR A 271 15.81 -34.33 2.10
CA THR A 271 14.57 -33.91 2.77
C THR A 271 14.74 -33.65 4.27
N MET A 272 15.72 -34.25 4.93
CA MET A 272 16.01 -34.00 6.35
C MET A 272 16.74 -32.66 6.53
N HIS A 273 17.65 -32.32 5.61
CA HIS A 273 18.24 -30.99 5.54
C HIS A 273 17.17 -29.91 5.34
N ALA A 274 16.20 -30.13 4.45
CA ALA A 274 15.07 -29.23 4.23
C ALA A 274 14.17 -29.07 5.48
N ALA A 275 14.15 -30.07 6.36
CA ALA A 275 13.44 -30.02 7.65
C ALA A 275 14.25 -29.33 8.77
N GLY A 276 15.39 -28.72 8.45
CA GLY A 276 16.23 -27.98 9.40
C GLY A 276 17.21 -28.85 10.20
N LEU A 277 17.37 -30.14 9.84
CA LEU A 277 18.43 -30.96 10.44
C LEU A 277 19.79 -30.60 9.84
N THR A 278 20.83 -30.88 10.63
CA THR A 278 22.24 -30.69 10.30
C THR A 278 23.00 -32.00 10.54
N CYS A 279 24.24 -32.08 10.05
CA CYS A 279 25.12 -33.23 10.28
C CYS A 279 25.23 -33.60 11.77
N VAL A 280 25.22 -32.59 12.65
CA VAL A 280 25.37 -32.74 14.10
C VAL A 280 24.18 -33.46 14.74
N ASN A 281 22.98 -33.32 14.18
CA ASN A 281 21.79 -33.99 14.72
C ASN A 281 21.87 -35.52 14.62
N CYS A 282 22.57 -36.03 13.61
CA CYS A 282 22.69 -37.47 13.37
C CYS A 282 24.04 -38.04 13.82
N HIS A 283 25.14 -37.31 13.60
CA HIS A 283 26.50 -37.79 13.87
C HIS A 283 27.11 -37.27 15.17
N GLY A 284 26.54 -36.21 15.76
CA GLY A 284 27.17 -35.43 16.82
C GLY A 284 28.14 -34.38 16.27
N ASN A 285 28.71 -33.58 17.18
CA ASN A 285 29.68 -32.55 16.84
C ASN A 285 31.04 -33.18 16.40
N VAL A 286 31.97 -32.39 15.86
CA VAL A 286 33.24 -32.91 15.30
C VAL A 286 34.01 -33.75 16.31
N PHE A 287 34.12 -33.28 17.55
CA PHE A 287 34.79 -33.98 18.64
C PHE A 287 34.11 -35.31 18.99
N ASN A 288 32.78 -35.33 19.04
CA ASN A 288 31.99 -36.54 19.31
C ASN A 288 32.23 -37.61 18.24
N VAL A 289 32.33 -37.22 16.97
CA VAL A 289 32.64 -38.17 15.89
C VAL A 289 33.99 -38.85 16.16
N GLY A 290 35.04 -38.10 16.51
CA GLY A 290 36.34 -38.66 16.89
C GLY A 290 36.26 -39.64 18.06
N LYS A 291 35.58 -39.24 19.15
CA LYS A 291 35.39 -40.07 20.34
C LYS A 291 34.57 -41.32 20.12
N THR A 292 33.57 -41.29 19.23
CA THR A 292 32.83 -42.52 18.89
C THR A 292 33.71 -43.53 18.16
N VAL A 293 34.63 -43.07 17.30
CA VAL A 293 35.58 -43.93 16.59
C VAL A 293 36.62 -44.53 17.54
N GLU A 294 37.14 -43.72 18.47
CA GLU A 294 38.01 -44.19 19.55
C GLU A 294 37.32 -45.29 20.39
N ASN A 295 36.03 -45.11 20.69
CA ASN A 295 35.21 -46.07 21.45
C ASN A 295 34.69 -47.26 20.62
N GLY A 296 35.27 -47.53 19.44
CA GLY A 296 35.02 -48.74 18.68
C GLY A 296 34.08 -48.59 17.48
N ARG A 297 33.53 -47.39 17.21
CA ARG A 297 32.79 -47.14 15.96
C ARG A 297 33.74 -47.31 14.77
N THR A 298 33.26 -47.94 13.70
CA THR A 298 33.99 -48.03 12.43
C THR A 298 33.36 -47.08 11.40
N PRO A 299 34.05 -45.97 11.03
CA PRO A 299 33.57 -45.03 10.02
C PRO A 299 33.16 -45.74 8.73
N TRP A 300 32.14 -45.21 8.04
CA TRP A 300 31.59 -45.74 6.78
C TRP A 300 30.93 -47.13 6.84
N LEU A 301 31.23 -47.92 7.88
CA LEU A 301 30.65 -49.25 8.11
C LEU A 301 29.62 -49.25 9.25
N GLN A 302 29.55 -48.18 10.04
CA GLN A 302 28.56 -47.93 11.09
C GLN A 302 28.07 -46.47 11.00
N GLU A 303 26.82 -46.30 10.58
CA GLU A 303 26.18 -45.02 10.27
C GLU A 303 24.90 -44.82 11.09
N PRO A 304 24.38 -43.58 11.19
CA PRO A 304 23.09 -43.32 11.82
C PRO A 304 21.97 -44.18 11.22
N SER A 305 21.15 -44.74 12.11
CA SER A 305 20.04 -45.63 11.77
C SER A 305 18.78 -44.83 11.48
N CYS A 306 18.05 -45.17 10.41
CA CYS A 306 16.72 -44.62 10.16
C CYS A 306 15.74 -45.06 11.27
N GLY A 307 15.91 -46.29 11.76
CA GLY A 307 15.10 -46.89 12.80
C GLY A 307 15.41 -46.45 14.22
N ALA A 308 16.39 -45.56 14.43
CA ALA A 308 16.70 -45.05 15.76
C ALA A 308 15.45 -44.44 16.41
N ALA A 309 15.23 -44.68 17.71
CA ALA A 309 14.07 -44.18 18.43
C ALA A 309 13.95 -42.64 18.44
N ALA A 310 15.08 -41.94 18.31
CA ALA A 310 15.13 -40.49 18.15
C ALA A 310 14.86 -40.01 16.71
N CYS A 311 14.61 -40.92 15.77
CA CYS A 311 14.40 -40.68 14.35
C CYS A 311 13.03 -41.23 13.91
N HIS A 312 12.99 -42.27 13.07
CA HIS A 312 11.74 -42.78 12.48
C HIS A 312 11.17 -44.03 13.19
N GLY A 313 11.93 -44.66 14.09
CA GLY A 313 11.52 -45.88 14.80
C GLY A 313 11.42 -47.12 13.90
N ASP A 314 11.04 -48.25 14.50
CA ASP A 314 11.18 -49.60 13.91
C ASP A 314 10.49 -49.77 12.54
N ASN A 315 9.41 -49.04 12.26
CA ASN A 315 8.66 -49.13 10.99
C ASN A 315 9.44 -48.64 9.76
N PHE A 316 10.53 -47.90 9.98
CA PHE A 316 11.37 -47.31 8.93
C PHE A 316 12.83 -47.75 9.10
N ALA A 317 13.08 -48.77 9.91
CA ALA A 317 14.42 -49.31 10.13
C ALA A 317 14.98 -50.00 8.88
N GLU A 318 16.26 -49.79 8.65
CA GLU A 318 17.06 -50.60 7.72
C GLU A 318 17.10 -52.08 8.16
N ASN A 319 17.50 -53.00 7.26
CA ASN A 319 17.54 -54.42 7.61
C ASN A 319 18.56 -54.67 8.75
N PRO A 320 18.30 -55.60 9.69
CA PRO A 320 19.19 -55.86 10.81
C PRO A 320 20.65 -56.10 10.38
N GLY A 321 21.58 -55.31 10.93
CA GLY A 321 23.02 -55.41 10.65
C GLY A 321 23.45 -54.93 9.26
N LYS A 322 22.59 -54.21 8.53
CA LYS A 322 22.87 -53.61 7.22
C LYS A 322 22.73 -52.11 7.28
N LEU A 323 23.43 -51.41 6.40
CA LEU A 323 23.29 -49.96 6.24
C LEU A 323 22.09 -49.62 5.34
N PHE A 324 21.61 -48.38 5.37
CA PHE A 324 20.52 -47.91 4.50
C PHE A 324 20.80 -48.22 3.01
N ARG A 325 22.03 -47.95 2.56
CA ARG A 325 22.46 -48.19 1.17
C ARG A 325 22.50 -49.67 0.78
N GLU A 326 22.54 -50.58 1.75
CA GLU A 326 22.59 -52.03 1.54
C GLU A 326 21.22 -52.71 1.74
N SER A 327 20.30 -52.00 2.37
CA SER A 327 19.02 -52.56 2.81
C SER A 327 18.03 -52.65 1.67
N LYS A 328 17.24 -53.72 1.70
CA LYS A 328 16.25 -54.05 0.69
C LYS A 328 14.88 -54.31 1.33
N GLY A 329 13.84 -53.99 0.59
CA GLY A 329 12.45 -54.22 0.95
C GLY A 329 11.56 -54.30 -0.29
N HIS A 330 10.26 -54.57 -0.10
CA HIS A 330 9.24 -54.45 -1.14
C HIS A 330 9.61 -55.11 -2.50
N GLY A 331 9.94 -56.41 -2.47
CA GLY A 331 10.31 -57.15 -3.69
C GLY A 331 11.78 -57.02 -4.10
N ASN A 332 12.70 -57.00 -3.12
CA ASN A 332 14.15 -56.84 -3.31
C ASN A 332 14.61 -55.48 -3.87
N LEU A 333 13.78 -54.45 -3.77
CA LEU A 333 14.18 -53.07 -4.07
C LEU A 333 15.08 -52.53 -2.97
N PHE A 334 16.17 -51.88 -3.36
CA PHE A 334 16.99 -51.15 -2.39
C PHE A 334 16.20 -49.97 -1.82
N CYS A 335 16.44 -49.62 -0.55
CA CYS A 335 15.91 -48.40 0.03
C CYS A 335 16.25 -47.18 -0.85
N SER A 336 17.48 -47.12 -1.35
CA SER A 336 17.95 -46.07 -2.25
C SER A 336 17.28 -46.06 -3.64
N ALA A 337 16.69 -47.17 -4.10
CA ALA A 337 15.95 -47.16 -5.35
C ALA A 337 14.66 -46.30 -5.23
N CYS A 338 14.02 -46.32 -4.07
CA CYS A 338 12.83 -45.49 -3.82
C CYS A 338 13.19 -44.09 -3.31
N HIS A 339 14.16 -44.02 -2.40
CA HIS A 339 14.49 -42.82 -1.64
C HIS A 339 15.64 -42.00 -2.21
N ASN A 340 16.44 -42.54 -3.14
CA ASN A 340 17.77 -42.06 -3.51
C ASN A 340 18.84 -42.30 -2.43
N SER A 341 20.08 -41.86 -2.67
CA SER A 341 21.26 -42.11 -1.81
C SER A 341 21.14 -41.51 -0.39
N PRO A 342 21.88 -42.04 0.61
CA PRO A 342 22.09 -41.32 1.88
C PRO A 342 22.54 -39.87 1.62
N HIS A 343 22.15 -38.92 2.47
CA HIS A 343 22.43 -37.48 2.30
C HIS A 343 21.81 -36.79 1.07
N ALA A 344 21.16 -37.56 0.18
CA ALA A 344 20.47 -37.08 -1.01
C ALA A 344 19.07 -37.69 -1.15
N ILE A 345 18.43 -38.05 -0.03
CA ILE A 345 17.06 -38.56 0.01
C ILE A 345 16.09 -37.52 -0.57
N VAL A 346 15.35 -37.90 -1.60
CA VAL A 346 14.45 -36.98 -2.32
C VAL A 346 13.17 -36.66 -1.52
N PRO A 347 12.63 -35.43 -1.59
CA PRO A 347 13.09 -34.35 -2.45
C PRO A 347 14.34 -33.67 -1.89
N THR A 348 15.33 -33.45 -2.74
CA THR A 348 16.54 -32.70 -2.37
C THR A 348 16.41 -31.23 -2.78
N ASN A 349 17.29 -30.37 -2.26
CA ASN A 349 17.38 -28.97 -2.68
C ASN A 349 18.10 -28.78 -4.05
N LYS A 350 18.52 -29.86 -4.72
CA LYS A 350 19.13 -29.84 -6.06
C LYS A 350 18.17 -30.44 -7.09
N ALA A 351 17.94 -29.74 -8.19
CA ALA A 351 16.97 -30.17 -9.19
C ALA A 351 17.38 -31.50 -9.85
N GLU A 352 18.69 -31.72 -10.00
CA GLU A 352 19.31 -32.85 -10.66
C GLU A 352 18.99 -34.18 -9.96
N ASP A 353 19.01 -34.24 -8.62
CA ASP A 353 18.64 -35.47 -7.88
C ASP A 353 17.16 -35.82 -8.03
N ASN A 354 16.32 -34.80 -8.17
CA ASN A 354 14.87 -34.97 -8.27
C ASN A 354 14.43 -35.44 -9.66
N LEU A 355 15.28 -35.28 -10.69
CA LEU A 355 14.95 -35.50 -12.10
C LEU A 355 14.41 -36.91 -12.38
N GLN A 356 15.08 -37.95 -11.86
CA GLN A 356 14.65 -39.34 -12.04
C GLN A 356 13.24 -39.56 -11.49
N ASN A 357 12.99 -39.14 -10.26
CA ASN A 357 11.71 -39.40 -9.61
C ASN A 357 10.59 -38.57 -10.22
N ILE A 358 10.85 -37.32 -10.59
CA ILE A 358 9.90 -36.51 -11.37
C ILE A 358 9.54 -37.23 -12.68
N THR A 359 10.53 -37.76 -13.40
CA THR A 359 10.31 -38.49 -14.66
C THR A 359 9.45 -39.74 -14.46
N LEU A 360 9.62 -40.43 -13.33
CA LEU A 360 8.89 -41.65 -13.02
C LEU A 360 7.45 -41.39 -12.53
N GLN A 361 7.25 -40.48 -11.57
CA GLN A 361 5.95 -40.32 -10.90
C GLN A 361 5.23 -38.99 -11.16
N GLY A 362 5.91 -38.01 -11.78
CA GLY A 362 5.38 -36.69 -12.13
C GLY A 362 5.61 -35.60 -11.08
N PHE A 363 6.27 -35.90 -9.96
CA PHE A 363 6.58 -34.94 -8.89
C PHE A 363 7.87 -35.34 -8.15
N SER A 364 8.50 -34.38 -7.47
CA SER A 364 9.71 -34.62 -6.67
C SER A 364 9.38 -35.30 -5.35
N GLY A 365 10.26 -36.22 -4.92
CA GLY A 365 10.11 -36.96 -3.66
C GLY A 365 10.36 -38.46 -3.81
N THR A 366 10.38 -39.17 -2.69
CA THR A 366 10.47 -40.64 -2.66
C THR A 366 9.45 -41.24 -3.61
N LEU A 367 9.85 -42.28 -4.33
CA LEU A 367 8.97 -42.99 -5.26
C LEU A 367 7.81 -43.62 -4.47
N ARG A 368 6.61 -43.04 -4.62
CA ARG A 368 5.40 -43.44 -3.88
C ARG A 368 4.17 -43.66 -4.76
N LYS A 369 4.24 -43.32 -6.05
CA LYS A 369 3.18 -43.63 -7.01
C LYS A 369 3.25 -45.11 -7.42
N CYS A 370 2.42 -45.93 -6.78
CA CYS A 370 2.45 -47.39 -6.96
C CYS A 370 2.39 -47.84 -8.43
N SER A 371 1.64 -47.12 -9.28
CA SER A 371 1.48 -47.45 -10.69
C SER A 371 2.78 -47.41 -11.50
N VAL A 372 3.85 -46.75 -11.01
CA VAL A 372 5.15 -46.72 -11.68
C VAL A 372 5.74 -48.12 -11.80
N CYS A 373 5.74 -48.88 -10.70
CA CYS A 373 6.26 -50.24 -10.68
C CYS A 373 5.14 -51.26 -10.95
N HIS A 374 3.93 -51.02 -10.46
CA HIS A 374 2.83 -51.98 -10.55
C HIS A 374 2.02 -51.92 -11.84
N GLY A 375 2.06 -50.83 -12.61
CA GLY A 375 1.19 -50.61 -13.77
C GLY A 375 -0.28 -50.30 -13.41
N TYR A 376 -0.66 -50.45 -12.13
CA TYR A 376 -1.95 -50.09 -11.54
C TYR A 376 -1.72 -49.64 -10.08
N THR A 377 -2.76 -49.17 -9.39
CA THR A 377 -2.68 -48.85 -7.95
C THR A 377 -3.20 -50.03 -7.13
N PRO A 378 -2.34 -50.75 -6.37
CA PRO A 378 -2.79 -51.84 -5.50
C PRO A 378 -3.67 -51.35 -4.34
N THR A 379 -4.58 -52.19 -3.87
CA THR A 379 -5.45 -51.92 -2.71
C THR A 379 -4.76 -52.20 -1.37
N ALA A 380 -3.74 -53.05 -1.35
CA ALA A 380 -2.93 -53.31 -0.18
C ALA A 380 -1.98 -52.13 0.10
N PRO A 381 -1.68 -51.83 1.38
CA PRO A 381 -0.70 -50.80 1.72
C PRO A 381 0.68 -51.17 1.16
N GLY A 382 1.39 -50.17 0.67
CA GLY A 382 2.78 -50.25 0.25
C GLY A 382 3.75 -50.28 1.43
N PRO A 383 5.05 -50.05 1.17
CA PRO A 383 6.07 -49.95 2.20
C PRO A 383 5.68 -48.96 3.29
N HIS A 384 6.02 -49.27 4.55
CA HIS A 384 5.73 -48.44 5.72
C HIS A 384 4.23 -48.18 5.98
N GLY A 385 3.33 -49.02 5.44
CA GLY A 385 1.89 -48.89 5.64
C GLY A 385 1.21 -47.81 4.78
N LEU A 386 1.91 -47.25 3.79
CA LEU A 386 1.40 -46.17 2.95
C LEU A 386 0.40 -46.70 1.91
N SER A 387 -0.86 -46.24 1.94
CA SER A 387 -1.85 -46.52 0.89
C SER A 387 -1.76 -45.48 -0.24
N GLY A 388 -1.74 -45.95 -1.49
CA GLY A 388 -1.38 -45.13 -2.66
C GLY A 388 -2.47 -44.15 -3.12
N ASN A 389 -2.36 -42.87 -2.73
CA ASN A 389 -2.47 -41.67 -3.59
C ASN A 389 -2.47 -40.41 -2.68
N THR A 390 -1.30 -39.82 -2.45
CA THR A 390 -1.20 -38.41 -2.03
C THR A 390 -0.29 -37.68 -3.00
N VAL A 391 -0.88 -37.06 -4.03
CA VAL A 391 -0.16 -36.22 -4.99
C VAL A 391 -0.56 -34.78 -4.73
N PRO A 392 0.31 -33.96 -4.11
CA PRO A 392 -0.02 -32.56 -3.86
C PRO A 392 -0.24 -31.81 -5.18
N LEU A 393 -1.25 -30.97 -5.20
CA LEU A 393 -1.75 -30.33 -6.40
C LEU A 393 -0.79 -29.23 -6.90
N SER A 394 -0.77 -29.04 -8.21
CA SER A 394 -0.08 -27.94 -8.91
C SER A 394 -0.78 -27.63 -10.24
N GLY A 395 -0.59 -26.42 -10.76
CA GLY A 395 -1.05 -26.05 -12.10
C GLY A 395 -2.52 -25.64 -12.16
N SER A 396 -3.15 -25.78 -13.33
CA SER A 396 -4.54 -25.37 -13.57
C SER A 396 -5.46 -26.54 -13.84
N TYR A 397 -6.65 -26.50 -13.26
CA TYR A 397 -7.69 -27.52 -13.40
C TYR A 397 -9.02 -26.89 -13.82
N ILE A 398 -9.84 -27.64 -14.56
CA ILE A 398 -11.16 -27.19 -15.03
C ILE A 398 -12.25 -27.87 -14.21
N ILE A 399 -13.29 -27.11 -13.84
CA ILE A 399 -14.51 -27.60 -13.17
C ILE A 399 -15.73 -27.17 -13.99
N PRO A 400 -16.63 -28.08 -14.39
CA PRO A 400 -16.55 -29.52 -14.18
C PRO A 400 -15.58 -30.20 -15.17
N SER A 401 -14.92 -31.25 -14.72
CA SER A 401 -14.14 -32.16 -15.58
C SER A 401 -14.24 -33.59 -15.06
N THR A 402 -13.63 -34.55 -15.77
CA THR A 402 -13.51 -35.93 -15.28
C THR A 402 -12.68 -36.03 -14.00
N THR A 403 -11.72 -35.13 -13.80
CA THR A 403 -10.86 -35.10 -12.61
C THR A 403 -11.56 -34.42 -11.44
N TYR A 404 -12.15 -33.25 -11.70
CA TYR A 404 -12.90 -32.49 -10.70
C TYR A 404 -14.32 -32.25 -11.23
N PRO A 405 -15.24 -33.19 -11.00
CA PRO A 405 -16.64 -33.02 -11.40
C PRO A 405 -17.34 -31.91 -10.62
N THR A 406 -16.82 -31.57 -9.43
CA THR A 406 -17.40 -30.58 -8.52
C THR A 406 -16.34 -29.73 -7.82
N ILE A 407 -16.71 -28.53 -7.37
CA ILE A 407 -15.94 -27.68 -6.46
C ILE A 407 -15.67 -28.45 -5.16
N ALA A 408 -16.66 -29.17 -4.62
CA ALA A 408 -16.49 -30.02 -3.44
C ALA A 408 -15.38 -31.07 -3.62
N SER A 409 -15.27 -31.69 -4.81
CA SER A 409 -14.20 -32.65 -5.09
C SER A 409 -12.82 -32.00 -5.11
N ALA A 410 -12.71 -30.76 -5.61
CA ALA A 410 -11.48 -29.99 -5.57
C ALA A 410 -11.08 -29.61 -4.13
N PHE A 411 -12.04 -29.19 -3.30
CA PHE A 411 -11.80 -28.91 -1.87
C PHE A 411 -11.33 -30.15 -1.12
N ALA A 412 -12.00 -31.29 -1.32
CA ALA A 412 -11.61 -32.54 -0.70
C ALA A 412 -10.18 -32.96 -1.07
N ASP A 413 -9.83 -32.80 -2.36
CA ASP A 413 -8.50 -33.14 -2.86
C ASP A 413 -7.42 -32.19 -2.32
N LEU A 414 -7.67 -30.87 -2.32
CA LEU A 414 -6.79 -29.87 -1.71
C LEU A 414 -6.53 -30.15 -0.23
N ASN A 415 -7.57 -30.39 0.56
CA ASN A 415 -7.45 -30.64 1.99
C ASN A 415 -6.73 -31.97 2.29
N THR A 416 -6.83 -32.95 1.40
CA THR A 416 -6.22 -34.27 1.58
C THR A 416 -4.77 -34.29 1.12
N ASN A 417 -4.49 -33.66 -0.02
CA ASN A 417 -3.23 -33.83 -0.75
C ASN A 417 -2.32 -32.61 -0.70
N GLY A 418 -2.86 -31.43 -0.45
CA GLY A 418 -2.09 -30.23 -0.30
C GLY A 418 -1.49 -29.68 -1.59
N LEU A 419 -0.43 -28.87 -1.49
CA LEU A 419 0.19 -28.13 -2.62
C LEU A 419 1.67 -28.45 -2.85
N THR A 420 2.06 -28.59 -4.12
CA THR A 420 3.47 -28.55 -4.56
C THR A 420 3.87 -27.22 -5.19
N SER A 421 2.93 -26.54 -5.86
CA SER A 421 3.07 -25.17 -6.38
C SER A 421 1.69 -24.50 -6.44
N SER A 422 1.60 -23.26 -6.93
CA SER A 422 0.30 -22.59 -7.11
C SER A 422 -0.68 -23.43 -7.93
N VAL A 423 -1.93 -23.42 -7.48
CA VAL A 423 -3.04 -24.11 -8.13
C VAL A 423 -4.15 -23.14 -8.51
N THR A 424 -4.74 -23.34 -9.69
CA THR A 424 -5.87 -22.54 -10.16
C THR A 424 -6.99 -23.45 -10.67
N PHE A 425 -8.16 -23.34 -10.07
CA PHE A 425 -9.39 -23.97 -10.54
C PHE A 425 -10.17 -22.98 -11.40
N LEU A 426 -10.25 -23.27 -12.69
CA LEU A 426 -11.04 -22.57 -13.68
C LEU A 426 -12.44 -23.20 -13.72
N ILE A 427 -13.43 -22.50 -13.21
CA ILE A 427 -14.81 -22.99 -13.11
C ILE A 427 -15.60 -22.45 -14.30
N ASP A 428 -16.24 -23.34 -15.04
CA ASP A 428 -16.99 -22.99 -16.23
C ASP A 428 -18.11 -21.99 -15.94
N ALA A 429 -18.32 -21.05 -16.87
CA ALA A 429 -19.30 -19.98 -16.72
C ALA A 429 -20.71 -20.55 -16.57
N GLY A 430 -21.46 -20.07 -15.58
CA GLY A 430 -22.80 -20.54 -15.25
C GLY A 430 -22.89 -21.95 -14.64
N TYR A 431 -21.76 -22.58 -14.30
CA TYR A 431 -21.77 -23.83 -13.53
C TYR A 431 -22.45 -23.63 -12.17
N THR A 432 -23.29 -24.57 -11.76
CA THR A 432 -23.99 -24.55 -10.47
C THR A 432 -23.76 -25.82 -9.68
N GLU A 433 -23.50 -25.69 -8.39
CA GLU A 433 -23.31 -26.82 -7.48
C GLU A 433 -24.08 -26.63 -6.17
N ASN A 434 -24.68 -27.71 -5.67
CA ASN A 434 -25.32 -27.71 -4.35
C ASN A 434 -24.34 -28.24 -3.31
N ALA A 435 -24.01 -27.44 -2.29
CA ALA A 435 -23.17 -27.87 -1.17
C ALA A 435 -23.52 -27.14 0.13
N LEU A 436 -22.97 -27.59 1.25
CA LEU A 436 -23.04 -26.90 2.55
C LEU A 436 -21.65 -26.91 3.17
N GLY A 437 -21.18 -25.77 3.66
CA GLY A 437 -19.99 -25.65 4.50
C GLY A 437 -18.71 -26.19 3.84
N LEU A 438 -18.47 -25.89 2.56
CA LEU A 438 -17.22 -26.29 1.90
C LEU A 438 -16.04 -25.62 2.62
N THR A 439 -15.29 -26.41 3.37
CA THR A 439 -14.23 -25.92 4.26
C THR A 439 -12.88 -26.17 3.64
N LEU A 440 -12.04 -25.14 3.51
CA LEU A 440 -10.67 -25.20 3.03
C LEU A 440 -9.70 -25.09 4.22
N THR A 441 -8.79 -26.05 4.35
CA THR A 441 -7.81 -26.18 5.45
C THR A 441 -6.46 -26.64 4.91
N VAL A 442 -5.74 -25.78 4.18
CA VAL A 442 -4.49 -26.10 3.47
C VAL A 442 -3.32 -25.28 4.04
N PRO A 443 -2.62 -25.77 5.08
CA PRO A 443 -1.67 -24.95 5.84
C PRO A 443 -0.35 -24.61 5.14
N GLU A 444 -0.01 -25.30 4.06
CA GLU A 444 1.21 -25.04 3.30
C GLU A 444 1.04 -23.97 2.20
N ALA A 445 -0.18 -23.46 2.02
CA ALA A 445 -0.44 -22.35 1.11
C ALA A 445 0.32 -21.09 1.58
N ASN A 446 1.00 -20.42 0.66
CA ASN A 446 1.85 -19.27 0.95
C ASN A 446 2.05 -18.42 -0.31
N SER A 447 2.85 -17.35 -0.24
CA SER A 447 3.12 -16.44 -1.37
C SER A 447 3.67 -17.10 -2.63
N THR A 448 4.26 -18.29 -2.53
CA THR A 448 4.77 -19.08 -3.67
C THR A 448 3.89 -20.28 -4.04
N LYS A 449 2.89 -20.59 -3.21
CA LYS A 449 1.95 -21.72 -3.35
C LYS A 449 0.52 -21.22 -3.09
N THR A 450 -0.01 -20.51 -4.06
CA THR A 450 -1.33 -19.85 -3.95
C THR A 450 -2.46 -20.78 -4.38
N ILE A 451 -3.65 -20.58 -3.83
CA ILE A 451 -4.87 -21.28 -4.26
C ILE A 451 -5.81 -20.27 -4.93
N THR A 452 -6.28 -20.55 -6.14
CA THR A 452 -7.23 -19.66 -6.82
C THR A 452 -8.42 -20.45 -7.36
N PHE A 453 -9.62 -20.01 -7.02
CA PHE A 453 -10.86 -20.43 -7.66
C PHE A 453 -11.41 -19.25 -8.46
N LYS A 454 -11.56 -19.41 -9.78
CA LYS A 454 -12.08 -18.34 -10.62
C LYS A 454 -12.93 -18.82 -11.78
N LYS A 455 -13.84 -17.96 -12.26
CA LYS A 455 -14.53 -18.19 -13.53
C LYS A 455 -13.52 -18.43 -14.66
N ASN A 456 -13.77 -19.43 -15.49
CA ASN A 456 -12.95 -19.76 -16.65
C ASN A 456 -12.92 -18.55 -17.62
N PRO A 457 -11.77 -17.89 -17.82
CA PRO A 457 -11.70 -16.66 -18.61
C PRO A 457 -11.92 -16.89 -20.11
N SER A 458 -11.85 -18.16 -20.56
CA SER A 458 -12.13 -18.53 -21.94
C SER A 458 -13.63 -18.58 -22.27
N GLN A 459 -14.51 -18.44 -21.28
CA GLN A 459 -15.96 -18.54 -21.44
C GLN A 459 -16.64 -17.21 -21.04
N LEU A 460 -17.44 -16.67 -21.96
CA LEU A 460 -18.33 -15.54 -21.68
C LEU A 460 -19.59 -16.06 -20.98
N GLY A 461 -20.07 -15.35 -19.95
CA GLY A 461 -21.30 -15.73 -19.24
C GLY A 461 -21.34 -15.26 -17.79
N VAL A 462 -22.43 -15.66 -17.12
CA VAL A 462 -22.64 -15.41 -15.69
C VAL A 462 -21.60 -16.15 -14.83
N ASN A 463 -21.41 -15.69 -13.61
CA ASN A 463 -20.50 -16.33 -12.68
C ASN A 463 -20.95 -17.77 -12.36
N PRO A 464 -20.00 -18.71 -12.17
CA PRO A 464 -20.31 -19.96 -11.49
C PRO A 464 -20.87 -19.69 -10.09
N LYS A 465 -21.74 -20.58 -9.60
CA LYS A 465 -22.52 -20.36 -8.38
C LYS A 465 -22.57 -21.60 -7.50
N LEU A 466 -22.31 -21.43 -6.21
CA LEU A 466 -22.62 -22.41 -5.17
C LEU A 466 -24.00 -22.12 -4.58
N ILE A 467 -24.94 -23.06 -4.74
CA ILE A 467 -26.25 -23.03 -4.09
C ILE A 467 -26.10 -23.71 -2.73
N VAL A 468 -26.35 -22.96 -1.65
CA VAL A 468 -26.14 -23.46 -0.30
C VAL A 468 -27.35 -24.31 0.12
N ASN A 469 -27.09 -25.55 0.56
CA ASN A 469 -28.14 -26.44 1.09
C ASN A 469 -28.66 -25.94 2.45
N THR A 470 -29.74 -26.54 2.96
CA THR A 470 -30.28 -26.20 4.28
C THR A 470 -29.26 -26.41 5.39
N GLY A 471 -29.05 -25.37 6.21
CA GLY A 471 -28.16 -25.41 7.37
C GLY A 471 -28.55 -26.48 8.39
N THR A 472 -27.55 -26.98 9.11
CA THR A 472 -27.68 -28.06 10.11
C THR A 472 -27.43 -27.58 11.54
N SER A 473 -26.84 -26.40 11.67
CA SER A 473 -26.55 -25.67 12.90
C SER A 473 -27.53 -24.50 13.04
N ALA A 474 -27.45 -23.81 14.18
CA ALA A 474 -28.18 -22.55 14.41
C ALA A 474 -27.23 -21.35 14.54
N VAL A 475 -25.93 -21.56 14.31
CA VAL A 475 -24.85 -20.60 14.61
C VAL A 475 -23.62 -20.69 13.71
N THR A 476 -23.44 -21.74 12.90
CA THR A 476 -22.15 -22.02 12.23
C THR A 476 -22.26 -22.47 10.77
N ASP A 477 -23.43 -22.39 10.15
CA ASP A 477 -23.59 -22.84 8.76
C ASP A 477 -23.08 -21.76 7.78
N ALA A 478 -22.36 -22.21 6.75
CA ALA A 478 -21.82 -21.34 5.72
C ALA A 478 -21.92 -21.93 4.31
N GLY A 479 -21.75 -21.09 3.30
CA GLY A 479 -21.44 -21.55 1.94
C GLY A 479 -20.02 -22.10 1.86
N ILE A 480 -19.03 -21.21 2.05
CA ILE A 480 -17.60 -21.54 2.03
C ILE A 480 -16.94 -21.08 3.33
N ILE A 481 -16.10 -21.95 3.90
CA ILE A 481 -15.28 -21.67 5.07
C ILE A 481 -13.80 -21.77 4.67
N ILE A 482 -13.01 -20.78 5.04
CA ILE A 482 -11.55 -20.75 4.89
C ILE A 482 -11.00 -20.79 6.31
N ALA A 483 -10.37 -21.89 6.70
CA ALA A 483 -9.95 -22.12 8.08
C ALA A 483 -8.43 -22.21 8.17
N GLY A 484 -7.80 -21.09 8.58
CA GLY A 484 -6.34 -20.91 8.66
C GLY A 484 -5.60 -21.31 7.38
N THR A 485 -6.19 -21.04 6.22
CA THR A 485 -5.54 -21.23 4.92
C THR A 485 -5.16 -19.87 4.38
N ASP A 486 -3.90 -19.73 4.02
CA ASP A 486 -3.34 -18.46 3.57
C ASP A 486 -3.28 -18.37 2.04
N TYR A 487 -3.17 -17.16 1.49
CA TYR A 487 -2.96 -16.90 0.06
C TYR A 487 -4.00 -17.59 -0.85
N VAL A 488 -5.28 -17.45 -0.48
CA VAL A 488 -6.43 -17.98 -1.21
C VAL A 488 -7.13 -16.85 -1.93
N THR A 489 -7.47 -17.05 -3.21
CA THR A 489 -8.29 -16.12 -3.99
C THR A 489 -9.56 -16.80 -4.48
N PHE A 490 -10.71 -16.22 -4.15
CA PHE A 490 -11.99 -16.50 -4.82
C PHE A 490 -12.32 -15.32 -5.73
N GLU A 491 -12.45 -15.58 -7.03
CA GLU A 491 -12.72 -14.56 -8.04
C GLU A 491 -13.95 -14.94 -8.88
N SER A 492 -15.01 -14.13 -8.81
CA SER A 492 -16.24 -14.38 -9.58
C SER A 492 -16.87 -15.76 -9.32
N LEU A 493 -16.89 -16.19 -8.06
CA LEU A 493 -17.64 -17.37 -7.60
C LEU A 493 -18.79 -16.90 -6.71
N ASP A 494 -20.01 -17.08 -7.17
CA ASP A 494 -21.19 -16.60 -6.45
C ASP A 494 -21.63 -17.59 -5.37
N ILE A 495 -22.19 -17.08 -4.27
CA ILE A 495 -22.83 -17.87 -3.21
C ILE A 495 -24.31 -17.52 -3.16
N ASP A 496 -25.17 -18.52 -3.22
CA ASP A 496 -26.63 -18.34 -3.17
C ASP A 496 -27.24 -19.14 -2.02
N ALA A 497 -27.45 -18.45 -0.90
CA ALA A 497 -28.17 -18.92 0.28
C ALA A 497 -29.55 -18.25 0.42
N SER A 498 -30.04 -17.57 -0.63
CA SER A 498 -31.27 -16.75 -0.56
C SER A 498 -32.53 -17.54 -0.19
N ALA A 499 -32.57 -18.82 -0.56
CA ALA A 499 -33.67 -19.73 -0.24
C ALA A 499 -33.61 -20.30 1.19
N GLN A 500 -32.51 -20.10 1.93
CA GLN A 500 -32.25 -20.77 3.21
C GLN A 500 -32.26 -19.79 4.38
N SER A 501 -33.23 -19.91 5.28
CA SER A 501 -33.32 -19.08 6.50
C SER A 501 -32.41 -19.55 7.65
N THR A 502 -31.56 -20.55 7.42
CA THR A 502 -30.71 -21.19 8.43
C THR A 502 -29.21 -21.05 8.14
N ILE A 503 -28.81 -20.26 7.15
CA ILE A 503 -27.39 -20.04 6.82
C ILE A 503 -26.90 -18.76 7.48
N GLU A 504 -25.80 -18.87 8.23
CA GLU A 504 -25.18 -17.75 8.92
C GLU A 504 -24.19 -17.01 8.02
N TRP A 505 -23.38 -17.69 7.20
CA TRP A 505 -22.30 -17.02 6.44
C TRP A 505 -22.28 -17.38 4.95
N GLY A 506 -22.05 -16.40 4.08
CA GLY A 506 -21.73 -16.69 2.67
C GLY A 506 -20.31 -17.25 2.55
N TYR A 507 -19.34 -16.37 2.77
CA TYR A 507 -17.92 -16.69 2.98
C TYR A 507 -17.55 -16.45 4.44
N ALA A 508 -16.81 -17.38 5.05
CA ALA A 508 -16.30 -17.25 6.42
C ALA A 508 -14.79 -17.51 6.51
N LEU A 509 -14.04 -16.59 7.10
CA LEU A 509 -12.61 -16.73 7.42
C LEU A 509 -12.47 -17.01 8.92
N LEU A 510 -11.97 -18.19 9.26
CA LEU A 510 -11.97 -18.73 10.62
C LEU A 510 -10.59 -19.30 10.99
N LYS A 511 -10.41 -19.65 12.26
CA LYS A 511 -9.20 -20.31 12.76
C LYS A 511 -9.23 -21.80 12.44
N ARG A 512 -8.06 -22.36 12.11
CA ARG A 512 -7.95 -23.79 11.78
C ARG A 512 -8.11 -24.70 12.99
N ARG A 513 -7.64 -24.28 14.16
CA ARG A 513 -7.56 -25.12 15.38
C ARG A 513 -8.15 -24.43 16.60
N GLY A 514 -8.72 -25.23 17.51
CA GLY A 514 -9.24 -24.76 18.79
C GLY A 514 -8.19 -24.65 19.91
N ALA A 515 -6.93 -24.96 19.60
CA ALA A 515 -5.79 -24.90 20.51
C ALA A 515 -4.55 -24.41 19.76
N SER A 516 -3.64 -23.74 20.48
CA SER A 516 -2.44 -23.11 19.89
C SER A 516 -1.49 -24.13 19.21
N PRO A 517 -0.88 -23.80 18.05
CA PRO A 517 -1.15 -22.60 17.25
C PRO A 517 -2.56 -22.65 16.63
N PHE A 518 -3.34 -21.57 16.78
CA PHE A 518 -4.75 -21.53 16.37
C PHE A 518 -4.88 -21.36 14.86
N ASP A 519 -3.95 -20.59 14.29
CA ASP A 519 -3.73 -20.39 12.86
C ASP A 519 -4.90 -19.71 12.14
N GLY A 520 -4.76 -18.39 11.93
CA GLY A 520 -5.75 -17.52 11.30
C GLY A 520 -5.36 -17.15 9.87
N CYS A 521 -6.37 -16.86 9.04
CA CYS A 521 -6.16 -16.64 7.61
C CYS A 521 -5.31 -15.41 7.30
N GLN A 522 -4.28 -15.57 6.47
CA GLN A 522 -3.46 -14.48 5.93
C GLN A 522 -3.68 -14.33 4.42
N HIS A 523 -3.73 -13.10 3.90
CA HIS A 523 -3.72 -12.84 2.45
C HIS A 523 -4.86 -13.54 1.67
N VAL A 524 -6.06 -13.57 2.23
CA VAL A 524 -7.25 -14.08 1.54
C VAL A 524 -7.88 -12.96 0.73
N THR A 525 -8.16 -13.21 -0.56
CA THR A 525 -8.85 -12.29 -1.45
C THR A 525 -10.20 -12.87 -1.86
N ILE A 526 -11.29 -12.14 -1.64
CA ILE A 526 -12.62 -12.44 -2.21
C ILE A 526 -12.98 -11.27 -3.13
N LYS A 527 -13.13 -11.53 -4.43
CA LYS A 527 -13.39 -10.46 -5.39
C LYS A 527 -14.35 -10.79 -6.51
N GLY A 528 -15.15 -9.82 -6.92
CA GLY A 528 -16.09 -9.98 -8.04
C GLY A 528 -17.20 -11.00 -7.80
N CYS A 529 -17.45 -11.39 -6.55
CA CYS A 529 -18.44 -12.41 -6.19
C CYS A 529 -19.81 -11.79 -5.87
N TYR A 530 -20.89 -12.47 -6.22
CA TYR A 530 -22.24 -12.15 -5.76
C TYR A 530 -22.65 -13.10 -4.63
N VAL A 531 -22.92 -12.56 -3.43
CA VAL A 531 -23.35 -13.30 -2.24
C VAL A 531 -24.80 -12.95 -1.92
N SER A 532 -25.70 -13.87 -2.21
CA SER A 532 -27.13 -13.73 -1.91
C SER A 532 -27.47 -14.47 -0.61
N MET A 533 -27.99 -13.74 0.38
CA MET A 533 -28.34 -14.28 1.70
C MET A 533 -29.85 -14.18 1.95
N ASN A 534 -30.29 -14.70 3.10
CA ASN A 534 -31.66 -14.57 3.59
C ASN A 534 -31.74 -13.86 4.95
N ARG A 535 -32.14 -12.59 4.91
CA ARG A 535 -32.28 -11.69 6.06
C ARG A 535 -33.36 -12.08 7.07
N THR A 536 -34.17 -13.13 6.83
CA THR A 536 -35.00 -13.69 7.91
C THR A 536 -34.12 -14.32 9.01
N ASN A 537 -32.91 -14.77 8.66
CA ASN A 537 -31.90 -15.13 9.65
C ASN A 537 -31.20 -13.85 10.14
N THR A 538 -31.44 -13.45 11.39
CA THR A 538 -30.83 -12.26 12.00
C THR A 538 -29.33 -12.42 12.28
N LYS A 539 -28.77 -13.62 12.06
CA LYS A 539 -27.33 -13.90 12.17
C LYS A 539 -26.64 -13.95 10.81
N SER A 540 -27.37 -13.78 9.71
CA SER A 540 -26.79 -13.89 8.37
C SER A 540 -25.79 -12.76 8.07
N VAL A 541 -24.61 -13.14 7.59
CA VAL A 541 -23.54 -12.28 7.12
C VAL A 541 -23.11 -12.73 5.72
N GLY A 542 -22.93 -11.80 4.79
CA GLY A 542 -22.44 -12.15 3.45
C GLY A 542 -20.99 -12.61 3.47
N ILE A 543 -20.10 -11.74 3.96
CA ILE A 543 -18.67 -12.05 4.13
C ILE A 543 -18.30 -11.86 5.59
N TYR A 544 -17.75 -12.89 6.20
CA TYR A 544 -17.50 -12.96 7.64
C TYR A 544 -16.04 -13.31 7.95
N SER A 545 -15.45 -12.65 8.95
CA SER A 545 -14.25 -13.10 9.65
C SER A 545 -14.52 -13.16 11.15
N GLY A 546 -14.00 -14.19 11.81
CA GLY A 546 -14.23 -14.44 13.23
C GLY A 546 -13.06 -15.11 13.95
N ASN A 547 -12.84 -14.69 15.20
CA ASN A 547 -11.85 -15.30 16.10
C ASN A 547 -12.34 -16.60 16.76
N HIS A 548 -12.67 -17.60 15.96
CA HIS A 548 -13.09 -18.92 16.42
C HIS A 548 -12.91 -19.99 15.32
N VAL A 549 -13.15 -21.26 15.65
CA VAL A 549 -13.11 -22.37 14.68
C VAL A 549 -14.46 -22.57 13.97
N ALA A 550 -14.47 -23.32 12.87
CA ALA A 550 -15.69 -23.59 12.08
C ALA A 550 -16.85 -24.20 12.90
N GLY A 551 -16.56 -25.11 13.83
CA GLY A 551 -17.59 -25.82 14.60
C GLY A 551 -18.11 -25.08 15.85
N SER A 552 -17.63 -23.87 16.15
CA SER A 552 -18.01 -23.16 17.39
C SER A 552 -17.74 -21.66 17.26
N THR A 553 -18.67 -20.81 17.73
CA THR A 553 -18.48 -19.35 17.79
C THR A 553 -17.85 -18.88 19.10
N THR A 554 -17.35 -19.79 19.94
CA THR A 554 -16.64 -19.41 21.18
C THR A 554 -15.30 -18.77 20.82
N SER A 555 -15.10 -17.52 21.26
CA SER A 555 -13.86 -16.78 21.00
C SER A 555 -12.64 -17.50 21.57
N LEU A 556 -11.55 -17.53 20.80
CA LEU A 556 -10.26 -18.09 21.23
C LEU A 556 -9.38 -17.03 21.89
N THR A 557 -8.46 -17.42 22.75
CA THR A 557 -7.47 -16.52 23.36
C THR A 557 -6.15 -16.67 22.60
N LEU A 558 -5.83 -15.70 21.74
CA LEU A 558 -4.65 -15.76 20.88
C LEU A 558 -3.35 -15.64 21.69
N LEU A 559 -2.31 -16.36 21.23
CA LEU A 559 -0.98 -16.37 21.85
C LEU A 559 0.12 -15.86 20.91
N SER A 560 -0.16 -15.74 19.61
CA SER A 560 0.75 -15.24 18.58
C SER A 560 0.04 -14.29 17.62
N ALA A 561 0.73 -13.28 17.12
CA ALA A 561 0.23 -12.37 16.08
C ALA A 561 -0.05 -13.11 14.75
N SER A 562 0.66 -14.21 14.48
CA SER A 562 0.40 -15.09 13.32
C SER A 562 -0.93 -15.85 13.42
N ASP A 563 -1.57 -15.88 14.60
CA ASP A 563 -2.88 -16.49 14.77
C ASP A 563 -4.02 -15.53 14.38
N ALA A 564 -3.75 -14.23 14.16
CA ALA A 564 -4.75 -13.23 13.75
C ALA A 564 -5.17 -13.43 12.28
N CYS A 565 -6.25 -12.79 11.81
CA CYS A 565 -6.64 -12.83 10.39
C CYS A 565 -6.19 -11.51 9.72
N ASN A 566 -5.11 -11.52 8.93
CA ASN A 566 -4.48 -10.29 8.45
C ASN A 566 -4.38 -10.20 6.93
N ASN A 567 -4.22 -8.98 6.43
CA ASN A 567 -3.91 -8.68 5.03
C ASN A 567 -4.94 -9.26 4.03
N CYS A 568 -6.20 -9.42 4.45
CA CYS A 568 -7.27 -9.93 3.62
C CYS A 568 -7.96 -8.80 2.85
N GLN A 569 -8.41 -9.12 1.64
CA GLN A 569 -8.95 -8.16 0.67
C GLN A 569 -10.34 -8.58 0.20
N PHE A 570 -11.29 -7.66 0.26
CA PHE A 570 -12.67 -7.87 -0.15
C PHE A 570 -13.06 -6.78 -1.15
N ASP A 571 -12.99 -7.08 -2.45
CA ASP A 571 -13.12 -6.06 -3.50
C ASP A 571 -14.14 -6.42 -4.58
N ASN A 572 -14.90 -5.43 -5.06
CA ASN A 572 -15.84 -5.59 -6.17
C ASN A 572 -16.91 -6.67 -5.94
N ASN A 573 -17.25 -6.98 -4.68
CA ASN A 573 -18.28 -7.98 -4.35
C ASN A 573 -19.66 -7.33 -4.25
N THR A 574 -20.71 -8.10 -4.53
CA THR A 574 -22.08 -7.70 -4.23
C THR A 574 -22.63 -8.61 -3.13
N VAL A 575 -23.00 -8.05 -1.99
CA VAL A 575 -23.69 -8.77 -0.90
C VAL A 575 -25.12 -8.27 -0.84
N SER A 576 -26.10 -9.17 -0.96
CA SER A 576 -27.51 -8.79 -0.92
C SER A 576 -28.35 -9.66 0.00
N GLY A 577 -29.28 -9.02 0.71
CA GLY A 577 -30.30 -9.72 1.50
C GLY A 577 -29.74 -10.38 2.76
N ALA A 578 -28.57 -9.96 3.25
CA ALA A 578 -28.00 -10.41 4.52
C ALA A 578 -28.50 -9.54 5.69
N TYR A 579 -28.40 -10.02 6.94
CA TYR A 579 -28.69 -9.17 8.09
C TYR A 579 -27.56 -8.17 8.35
N THR A 580 -26.32 -8.66 8.29
CA THR A 580 -25.11 -7.86 8.21
C THR A 580 -24.44 -8.09 6.86
N GLY A 581 -23.94 -7.06 6.18
CA GLY A 581 -23.32 -7.25 4.86
C GLY A 581 -21.96 -7.92 4.94
N ILE A 582 -20.96 -7.15 5.38
CA ILE A 582 -19.58 -7.61 5.59
C ILE A 582 -19.23 -7.42 7.07
N SER A 583 -18.68 -8.44 7.72
CA SER A 583 -18.31 -8.39 9.13
C SER A 583 -16.93 -8.98 9.41
N LEU A 584 -16.00 -8.17 9.91
CA LEU A 584 -14.65 -8.63 10.28
C LEU A 584 -14.45 -8.50 11.79
N ASN A 585 -14.36 -9.63 12.50
CA ASN A 585 -14.30 -9.68 13.96
C ASN A 585 -13.02 -10.38 14.42
N GLY A 586 -12.06 -9.59 14.87
CA GLY A 586 -10.78 -10.06 15.39
C GLY A 586 -10.83 -10.43 16.87
N PHE A 587 -9.67 -10.72 17.44
CA PHE A 587 -9.54 -10.96 18.88
C PHE A 587 -9.40 -9.64 19.65
N SER A 588 -10.23 -9.43 20.67
CA SER A 588 -10.15 -8.25 21.55
C SER A 588 -8.90 -8.32 22.44
N SER A 589 -7.74 -7.94 21.90
CA SER A 589 -6.47 -7.94 22.62
C SER A 589 -6.44 -6.93 23.76
N SER A 590 -5.80 -7.28 24.88
CA SER A 590 -5.36 -6.32 25.90
C SER A 590 -4.05 -5.65 25.47
N ALA A 591 -3.68 -4.53 26.12
CA ALA A 591 -2.39 -3.87 25.90
C ALA A 591 -1.23 -4.88 26.03
N PRO A 592 -0.22 -4.86 25.14
CA PRO A 592 0.08 -3.85 24.11
C PRO A 592 -0.65 -4.05 22.77
N TYR A 593 -1.81 -4.72 22.75
CA TYR A 593 -2.73 -4.82 21.60
C TYR A 593 -2.19 -5.60 20.39
N THR A 594 -1.21 -6.47 20.59
CA THR A 594 -0.45 -7.18 19.56
C THR A 594 -1.23 -8.24 18.78
N PHE A 595 -2.45 -8.56 19.19
CA PHE A 595 -3.22 -9.69 18.66
C PHE A 595 -4.54 -9.26 18.01
N PHE A 596 -4.69 -7.98 17.68
CA PHE A 596 -5.74 -7.57 16.76
C PHE A 596 -5.49 -8.20 15.38
N ASP A 597 -6.54 -8.26 14.58
CA ASP A 597 -6.39 -8.49 13.15
C ASP A 597 -5.84 -7.22 12.49
N HIS A 598 -4.93 -7.32 11.54
CA HIS A 598 -4.24 -6.17 10.96
C HIS A 598 -4.44 -6.06 9.44
N SER A 599 -4.52 -4.82 8.96
CA SER A 599 -4.37 -4.47 7.54
C SER A 599 -5.38 -5.16 6.61
N ASN A 600 -6.60 -5.40 7.09
CA ASN A 600 -7.68 -5.90 6.24
C ASN A 600 -8.30 -4.74 5.46
N GLU A 601 -8.64 -5.01 4.20
CA GLU A 601 -9.06 -4.01 3.21
C GLU A 601 -10.42 -4.39 2.64
N ILE A 602 -11.38 -3.47 2.70
CA ILE A 602 -12.72 -3.60 2.11
C ILE A 602 -12.85 -2.52 1.04
N GLY A 603 -12.93 -2.92 -0.23
CA GLY A 603 -13.28 -2.05 -1.36
C GLY A 603 -12.15 -1.17 -1.92
N GLN A 604 -10.91 -1.38 -1.45
CA GLN A 604 -9.73 -0.62 -1.87
C GLN A 604 -9.44 -0.76 -3.37
N PHE A 605 -9.56 -1.97 -3.93
CA PHE A 605 -9.25 -2.26 -5.33
C PHE A 605 -10.50 -2.47 -6.19
N GLY A 606 -11.68 -2.20 -5.64
CA GLY A 606 -12.94 -2.22 -6.37
C GLY A 606 -14.12 -2.09 -5.42
N LYS A 607 -15.08 -1.23 -5.77
CA LYS A 607 -16.28 -0.95 -4.99
C LYS A 607 -17.07 -2.21 -4.63
N ASN A 608 -17.27 -2.51 -3.34
CA ASN A 608 -18.30 -3.48 -2.96
C ASN A 608 -19.70 -2.84 -2.99
N SER A 609 -20.72 -3.66 -3.17
CA SER A 609 -22.13 -3.27 -3.11
C SER A 609 -22.84 -4.11 -2.06
N VAL A 610 -23.05 -3.54 -0.88
CA VAL A 610 -23.86 -4.12 0.20
C VAL A 610 -25.28 -3.57 0.09
N LEU A 611 -26.24 -4.43 -0.25
CA LEU A 611 -27.60 -4.05 -0.61
C LEU A 611 -28.63 -4.77 0.27
N ASN A 612 -29.72 -4.06 0.62
CA ASN A 612 -30.90 -4.62 1.27
C ASN A 612 -30.59 -5.35 2.60
N PHE A 613 -29.68 -4.79 3.41
CA PHE A 613 -29.34 -5.37 4.72
C PHE A 613 -30.33 -4.96 5.83
N GLY A 614 -30.39 -5.74 6.92
CA GLY A 614 -31.30 -5.53 8.05
C GLY A 614 -32.74 -5.98 7.79
N GLY A 615 -33.72 -5.36 8.47
CA GLY A 615 -35.15 -5.64 8.30
C GLY A 615 -35.88 -6.30 9.49
N SER A 616 -35.29 -6.31 10.68
CA SER A 616 -35.92 -6.87 11.90
C SER A 616 -35.65 -5.98 13.14
N ASN A 617 -36.01 -6.48 14.33
CA ASN A 617 -35.83 -5.82 15.62
C ASN A 617 -34.47 -6.10 16.29
N VAL A 618 -33.48 -6.60 15.55
CA VAL A 618 -32.10 -6.83 16.02
C VAL A 618 -31.17 -5.77 15.41
N ALA A 619 -30.07 -5.42 16.06
CA ALA A 619 -29.12 -4.46 15.50
C ALA A 619 -28.50 -4.98 14.20
N ALA A 620 -28.45 -4.16 13.15
CA ALA A 620 -27.95 -4.53 11.82
C ALA A 620 -26.91 -3.54 11.30
N TYR A 621 -25.96 -4.04 10.51
CA TYR A 621 -24.82 -3.28 9.99
C TYR A 621 -24.59 -3.57 8.51
N GLY A 622 -24.31 -2.57 7.69
CA GLY A 622 -23.88 -2.81 6.32
C GLY A 622 -22.48 -3.40 6.30
N ILE A 623 -21.53 -2.66 6.86
CA ILE A 623 -20.15 -3.10 7.13
C ILE A 623 -19.89 -2.95 8.63
N TYR A 624 -19.41 -4.01 9.26
CA TYR A 624 -19.06 -4.02 10.68
C TYR A 624 -17.64 -4.55 10.88
N VAL A 625 -16.78 -3.76 11.51
CA VAL A 625 -15.43 -4.22 11.87
C VAL A 625 -15.21 -4.07 13.38
N ALA A 626 -14.60 -5.09 13.97
CA ALA A 626 -14.27 -5.11 15.37
C ALA A 626 -12.92 -5.78 15.65
N SER A 627 -12.19 -5.23 16.61
CA SER A 627 -10.91 -5.78 17.07
C SER A 627 -9.88 -5.98 15.94
N GLN A 628 -9.82 -5.03 15.02
CA GLN A 628 -8.78 -4.90 13.99
C GLN A 628 -7.89 -3.65 14.24
N ASP A 629 -6.81 -3.54 13.49
CA ASP A 629 -5.98 -2.35 13.39
C ASP A 629 -5.56 -2.11 11.93
N GLN A 630 -5.36 -0.84 11.56
CA GLN A 630 -5.05 -0.41 10.19
C GLN A 630 -6.07 -0.90 9.15
N VAL A 631 -7.34 -1.03 9.53
CA VAL A 631 -8.41 -1.43 8.62
C VAL A 631 -8.73 -0.29 7.64
N LYS A 632 -9.00 -0.65 6.39
CA LYS A 632 -9.39 0.29 5.34
C LYS A 632 -10.77 -0.09 4.78
N ILE A 633 -11.69 0.86 4.74
CA ILE A 633 -13.04 0.69 4.20
C ILE A 633 -13.24 1.76 3.14
N MET A 634 -13.16 1.36 1.87
CA MET A 634 -13.00 2.27 0.75
C MET A 634 -14.00 2.03 -0.37
N ASN A 635 -14.51 3.12 -0.94
CA ASN A 635 -15.26 3.11 -2.21
C ASN A 635 -16.52 2.23 -2.23
N ASP A 636 -17.07 1.83 -1.07
CA ASP A 636 -18.20 0.89 -1.01
C ASP A 636 -19.56 1.58 -1.21
N SER A 637 -20.52 0.89 -1.83
CA SER A 637 -21.95 1.21 -1.73
C SER A 637 -22.56 0.43 -0.58
N VAL A 638 -23.14 1.11 0.40
CA VAL A 638 -23.80 0.49 1.54
C VAL A 638 -25.23 1.00 1.64
N VAL A 639 -26.21 0.15 1.31
CA VAL A 639 -27.62 0.51 1.21
C VAL A 639 -28.49 -0.46 2.01
N SER A 640 -29.20 0.06 3.03
CA SER A 640 -30.06 -0.78 3.87
C SER A 640 -31.35 -1.19 3.16
N GLY A 641 -31.97 -2.27 3.64
CA GLY A 641 -33.34 -2.62 3.32
C GLY A 641 -34.34 -1.81 4.15
N ALA A 642 -35.62 -1.92 3.80
CA ALA A 642 -36.71 -1.41 4.63
C ALA A 642 -37.01 -2.34 5.81
N GLY A 643 -37.63 -1.82 6.87
CA GLY A 643 -38.23 -2.64 7.93
C GLY A 643 -37.36 -2.87 9.19
N SER A 644 -36.14 -2.31 9.26
CA SER A 644 -35.32 -2.38 10.48
C SER A 644 -36.00 -1.63 11.62
N THR A 645 -36.21 -2.26 12.78
CA THR A 645 -36.89 -1.65 13.93
C THR A 645 -36.01 -1.44 15.17
N ASN A 646 -34.71 -1.72 15.06
CA ASN A 646 -33.70 -1.49 16.10
C ASN A 646 -32.52 -0.67 15.51
N ARG A 647 -31.39 -0.56 16.23
CA ARG A 647 -30.18 0.14 15.81
C ARG A 647 -29.73 -0.32 14.42
N LEU A 648 -29.46 0.64 13.56
CA LEU A 648 -29.03 0.42 12.18
C LEU A 648 -27.83 1.30 11.88
N ALA A 649 -26.75 0.73 11.36
CA ALA A 649 -25.62 1.51 10.86
C ALA A 649 -25.22 1.08 9.45
N GLY A 650 -24.78 2.04 8.63
CA GLY A 650 -24.17 1.75 7.34
C GLY A 650 -22.80 1.10 7.57
N ILE A 651 -21.87 1.89 8.09
CA ILE A 651 -20.52 1.44 8.45
C ILE A 651 -20.34 1.61 9.96
N ALA A 652 -19.87 0.57 10.64
CA ALA A 652 -19.66 0.60 12.09
C ALA A 652 -18.32 -0.03 12.49
N LEU A 653 -17.59 0.64 13.38
CA LEU A 653 -16.31 0.21 13.92
C LEU A 653 -16.38 0.15 15.44
N SER A 654 -15.86 -0.91 16.07
CA SER A 654 -15.87 -1.04 17.54
C SER A 654 -14.77 -1.95 18.11
N GLY A 655 -14.50 -1.88 19.41
CA GLY A 655 -13.74 -2.94 20.10
C GLY A 655 -12.25 -3.02 19.75
N SER A 656 -11.64 -1.93 19.27
CA SER A 656 -10.19 -1.81 19.09
C SER A 656 -9.63 -0.58 19.78
N THR A 657 -8.79 -0.78 20.78
CA THR A 657 -8.16 0.29 21.55
C THR A 657 -6.77 0.60 20.98
N GLY A 658 -6.43 1.88 20.81
CA GLY A 658 -5.13 2.27 20.24
C GLY A 658 -4.95 1.98 18.75
N SER A 659 -6.03 1.63 18.04
CA SER A 659 -5.99 1.25 16.62
C SER A 659 -6.30 2.41 15.68
N SER A 660 -5.80 2.29 14.45
CA SER A 660 -6.06 3.22 13.35
C SER A 660 -7.05 2.65 12.34
N ALA A 661 -7.79 3.53 11.65
CA ALA A 661 -8.68 3.16 10.56
C ALA A 661 -8.81 4.28 9.52
N ASP A 662 -9.04 3.88 8.27
CA ASP A 662 -9.34 4.78 7.15
C ASP A 662 -10.68 4.38 6.52
N ILE A 663 -11.64 5.31 6.54
CA ILE A 663 -12.98 5.14 5.99
C ILE A 663 -13.18 6.23 4.93
N SER A 664 -13.09 5.85 3.65
CA SER A 664 -13.09 6.84 2.58
C SER A 664 -13.79 6.47 1.28
N GLY A 665 -14.32 7.46 0.55
CA GLY A 665 -14.95 7.23 -0.75
C GLY A 665 -16.28 6.46 -0.70
N ASN A 666 -16.84 6.18 0.48
CA ASN A 666 -18.02 5.32 0.60
C ASN A 666 -19.32 6.08 0.31
N TYR A 667 -20.26 5.40 -0.34
CA TYR A 667 -21.64 5.85 -0.50
C TYR A 667 -22.56 5.10 0.48
N VAL A 668 -23.13 5.81 1.46
CA VAL A 668 -23.94 5.20 2.53
C VAL A 668 -25.37 5.74 2.53
N MET A 669 -26.35 4.84 2.50
CA MET A 669 -27.78 5.15 2.61
C MET A 669 -28.48 4.17 3.55
N VAL A 670 -29.05 4.68 4.66
CA VAL A 670 -29.69 3.84 5.69
C VAL A 670 -31.10 4.31 6.05
N ALA A 671 -32.11 3.50 5.75
CA ALA A 671 -33.50 3.76 6.11
C ALA A 671 -33.95 2.84 7.25
N SER A 672 -34.45 3.44 8.34
CA SER A 672 -34.98 2.70 9.49
C SER A 672 -36.50 2.82 9.59
N SER A 673 -37.14 1.87 10.30
CA SER A 673 -38.57 1.77 10.70
C SER A 673 -38.76 1.57 12.24
N ALA A 674 -37.72 1.81 13.05
CA ALA A 674 -37.64 1.64 14.51
C ALA A 674 -38.57 2.47 15.40
N THR A 675 -39.68 1.90 15.85
CA THR A 675 -40.64 2.58 16.75
C THR A 675 -40.17 2.81 18.21
N THR A 676 -38.96 2.43 18.60
CA THR A 676 -38.42 2.54 19.97
C THR A 676 -37.15 3.40 20.02
N ASN A 677 -36.66 3.80 21.20
CA ASN A 677 -35.48 4.68 21.38
C ASN A 677 -34.17 4.03 20.89
N GLN A 678 -33.94 4.02 19.58
CA GLN A 678 -32.76 3.40 18.98
C GLN A 678 -32.08 4.33 17.99
N ASN A 679 -30.75 4.22 17.92
CA ASN A 679 -29.90 5.12 17.15
C ASN A 679 -29.73 4.62 15.71
N VAL A 680 -29.64 5.55 14.77
CA VAL A 680 -29.37 5.26 13.36
C VAL A 680 -28.15 6.04 12.91
N TYR A 681 -27.25 5.38 12.18
CA TYR A 681 -25.94 5.92 11.81
C TYR A 681 -25.64 5.72 10.32
N GLY A 682 -25.17 6.76 9.64
CA GLY A 682 -24.44 6.57 8.39
C GLY A 682 -23.13 5.84 8.68
N ILE A 683 -22.22 6.53 9.38
CA ILE A 683 -20.94 5.99 9.86
C ILE A 683 -20.87 6.12 11.38
N TRP A 684 -20.55 5.03 12.06
CA TRP A 684 -20.33 4.99 13.50
C TRP A 684 -18.94 4.48 13.83
N ASN A 685 -18.08 5.36 14.35
CA ASN A 685 -16.77 5.02 14.86
C ASN A 685 -16.75 4.95 16.40
N ASN A 686 -16.44 3.78 16.95
CA ASN A 686 -16.07 3.57 18.35
C ASN A 686 -14.70 2.87 18.44
N TYR A 687 -13.81 3.25 17.52
CA TYR A 687 -12.51 2.63 17.25
C TYR A 687 -11.36 3.56 17.62
N GLY A 688 -10.31 3.02 18.23
CA GLY A 688 -9.13 3.77 18.61
C GLY A 688 -9.23 4.45 19.98
N SER A 689 -10.07 3.96 20.90
CA SER A 689 -10.46 4.59 22.18
C SER A 689 -9.35 4.81 23.24
N THR A 690 -8.08 4.88 22.84
CA THR A 690 -6.96 5.33 23.69
C THR A 690 -5.92 5.99 22.80
N PRO A 691 -5.42 7.20 23.14
CA PRO A 691 -4.38 7.87 22.36
C PRO A 691 -3.07 7.08 22.42
N SER A 692 -2.62 6.57 21.27
CA SER A 692 -1.35 5.85 21.15
C SER A 692 -0.70 6.07 19.78
N ALA A 693 -0.58 7.33 19.35
CA ALA A 693 -0.17 7.71 17.99
C ALA A 693 -1.07 7.13 16.88
N ASN A 694 -2.33 6.80 17.22
CA ASN A 694 -3.30 6.20 16.33
C ASN A 694 -4.21 7.24 15.70
N ALA A 695 -4.58 7.02 14.44
CA ALA A 695 -5.38 7.97 13.67
C ALA A 695 -6.67 7.34 13.14
N ILE A 696 -7.79 8.04 13.33
CA ILE A 696 -9.06 7.73 12.68
C ILE A 696 -9.29 8.76 11.58
N ARG A 697 -9.38 8.29 10.33
CA ARG A 697 -9.66 9.14 9.17
C ARG A 697 -11.00 8.75 8.56
N ILE A 698 -11.92 9.70 8.47
CA ILE A 698 -13.23 9.53 7.84
C ILE A 698 -13.37 10.62 6.79
N HIS A 699 -13.18 10.28 5.51
CA HIS A 699 -13.11 11.33 4.49
C HIS A 699 -13.65 10.96 3.12
N ASN A 700 -14.04 11.97 2.34
CA ASN A 700 -14.53 11.77 0.97
C ASN A 700 -15.75 10.81 0.90
N ASN A 701 -16.52 10.66 1.98
CA ASN A 701 -17.71 9.81 2.02
C ASN A 701 -18.95 10.61 1.64
N ARG A 702 -19.88 9.97 0.94
CA ARG A 702 -21.20 10.53 0.61
C ARG A 702 -22.29 9.79 1.38
N ILE A 703 -22.87 10.45 2.37
CA ILE A 703 -23.89 9.90 3.26
C ILE A 703 -25.22 10.57 2.93
N GLN A 704 -26.15 9.80 2.34
CA GLN A 704 -27.40 10.35 1.82
C GLN A 704 -28.64 9.61 2.28
N SER A 705 -29.77 10.32 2.31
CA SER A 705 -31.12 9.73 2.39
C SER A 705 -31.30 8.73 3.53
N TYR A 706 -30.77 9.06 4.70
CA TYR A 706 -31.05 8.29 5.90
C TYR A 706 -32.29 8.82 6.59
N THR A 707 -33.43 8.17 6.36
CA THR A 707 -34.72 8.54 6.93
C THR A 707 -35.04 7.65 8.11
N SER A 708 -35.42 8.24 9.24
CA SER A 708 -36.04 7.53 10.36
C SER A 708 -37.46 8.06 10.55
N THR A 709 -38.44 7.27 10.13
CA THR A 709 -39.89 7.57 10.24
C THR A 709 -40.45 7.30 11.65
N HIS A 710 -39.62 7.40 12.68
CA HIS A 710 -39.95 6.90 14.02
C HIS A 710 -40.47 8.01 14.92
N THR A 711 -41.31 7.61 15.88
CA THR A 711 -41.95 8.50 16.84
C THR A 711 -41.21 8.56 18.18
N SER A 712 -39.98 8.04 18.25
CA SER A 712 -39.20 7.87 19.49
C SER A 712 -38.12 8.97 19.69
N SER A 713 -37.37 8.92 20.79
CA SER A 713 -36.30 9.89 21.14
C SER A 713 -34.90 9.50 20.65
N GLY A 714 -34.79 8.48 19.80
CA GLY A 714 -33.50 8.02 19.25
C GLY A 714 -32.86 9.07 18.33
N PRO A 715 -31.59 9.44 18.54
CA PRO A 715 -30.88 10.35 17.64
C PRO A 715 -30.53 9.73 16.29
N LEU A 716 -30.32 10.60 15.30
CA LEU A 716 -29.96 10.25 13.94
C LEU A 716 -28.60 10.90 13.60
N TYR A 717 -27.64 10.12 13.12
CA TYR A 717 -26.28 10.59 12.85
C TYR A 717 -25.87 10.35 11.40
N GLY A 718 -25.32 11.38 10.74
CA GLY A 718 -24.54 11.17 9.52
C GLY A 718 -23.23 10.45 9.86
N ILE A 719 -22.38 11.11 10.64
CA ILE A 719 -21.13 10.55 11.20
C ILE A 719 -21.17 10.72 12.72
N LEU A 720 -20.94 9.63 13.46
CA LEU A 720 -20.64 9.66 14.88
C LEU A 720 -19.23 9.11 15.11
N ASN A 721 -18.35 9.93 15.69
CA ASN A 721 -17.14 9.47 16.36
C ASN A 721 -17.35 9.48 17.87
N SER A 722 -17.20 8.33 18.51
CA SER A 722 -17.25 8.18 19.98
C SER A 722 -15.89 7.79 20.58
N ALA A 723 -14.84 7.66 19.76
CA ALA A 723 -13.54 7.20 20.21
C ALA A 723 -12.56 8.34 20.46
N SER A 724 -11.73 8.16 21.48
CA SER A 724 -10.66 9.08 21.87
C SER A 724 -9.30 8.67 21.28
N ALA A 725 -9.23 8.55 19.95
CA ALA A 725 -7.96 8.31 19.26
C ALA A 725 -7.03 9.53 19.37
N ASP A 726 -5.73 9.32 19.18
CA ASP A 726 -4.73 10.39 19.25
C ASP A 726 -5.09 11.54 18.29
N SER A 727 -5.43 11.20 17.05
CA SER A 727 -5.95 12.11 16.03
C SER A 727 -7.24 11.60 15.40
N VAL A 728 -8.27 12.45 15.34
CA VAL A 728 -9.53 12.19 14.62
C VAL A 728 -9.67 13.21 13.50
N LEU A 729 -9.64 12.75 12.25
CA LEU A 729 -9.72 13.59 11.05
C LEU A 729 -11.00 13.26 10.28
N ILE A 730 -11.93 14.21 10.17
CA ILE A 730 -13.21 14.06 9.46
C ILE A 730 -13.31 15.13 8.39
N TYR A 731 -13.08 14.79 7.12
CA TYR A 731 -12.94 15.81 6.09
C TYR A 731 -13.43 15.42 4.70
N ASP A 732 -13.72 16.39 3.83
CA ASP A 732 -14.21 16.18 2.47
C ASP A 732 -15.49 15.31 2.39
N ASN A 733 -16.26 15.14 3.48
CA ASN A 733 -17.48 14.34 3.46
C ASN A 733 -18.68 15.18 2.99
N VAL A 734 -19.60 14.53 2.28
CA VAL A 734 -20.89 15.10 1.89
C VAL A 734 -22.01 14.40 2.64
N ILE A 735 -22.76 15.13 3.47
CA ILE A 735 -23.88 14.60 4.25
C ILE A 735 -25.15 15.34 3.85
N SER A 736 -26.13 14.62 3.28
CA SER A 736 -27.35 15.29 2.79
C SER A 736 -28.65 14.50 2.73
N GLY A 737 -29.76 15.23 2.69
CA GLY A 737 -31.10 14.72 2.38
C GLY A 737 -31.66 13.76 3.44
N SER A 738 -31.25 13.89 4.70
CA SER A 738 -31.72 13.02 5.79
C SER A 738 -32.87 13.64 6.56
N SER A 739 -33.75 12.79 7.10
CA SER A 739 -34.90 13.26 7.86
C SER A 739 -35.24 12.42 9.09
N LEU A 740 -35.52 13.10 10.20
CA LEU A 740 -35.93 12.53 11.46
C LEU A 740 -37.33 13.04 11.84
N SER A 741 -38.30 12.14 12.03
CA SER A 741 -39.66 12.51 12.48
C SER A 741 -39.90 12.43 13.99
N GLY A 742 -38.91 11.96 14.75
CA GLY A 742 -39.01 11.68 16.18
C GLY A 742 -38.70 12.88 17.08
N THR A 743 -38.56 12.63 18.39
CA THR A 743 -38.20 13.64 19.39
C THR A 743 -36.69 13.73 19.63
N GLY A 744 -35.90 12.83 19.03
CA GLY A 744 -34.44 12.82 19.11
C GLY A 744 -33.76 13.93 18.31
N THR A 745 -32.49 14.19 18.60
CA THR A 745 -31.69 15.18 17.88
C THR A 745 -31.08 14.57 16.62
N GLN A 746 -31.07 15.32 15.53
CA GLN A 746 -30.40 14.95 14.29
C GLN A 746 -29.03 15.63 14.21
N TYR A 747 -28.02 14.86 13.83
CA TYR A 747 -26.64 15.31 13.71
C TYR A 747 -26.11 15.07 12.29
N GLY A 748 -25.36 16.03 11.75
CA GLY A 748 -24.53 15.81 10.56
C GLY A 748 -23.29 15.03 10.97
N ILE A 749 -22.37 15.71 11.65
CA ILE A 749 -21.15 15.16 12.24
C ILE A 749 -21.17 15.40 13.75
N ARG A 750 -20.96 14.34 14.52
CA ARG A 750 -20.78 14.40 15.96
C ARG A 750 -19.49 13.71 16.36
N SER A 751 -18.59 14.43 17.02
CA SER A 751 -17.42 13.85 17.68
C SER A 751 -17.54 14.02 19.19
N ASP A 752 -17.75 12.91 19.91
CA ASP A 752 -17.96 12.87 21.36
C ASP A 752 -16.65 12.72 22.15
N ALA A 753 -15.54 12.36 21.51
CA ALA A 753 -14.28 12.16 22.20
C ALA A 753 -13.10 12.38 21.26
N SER A 754 -11.97 12.77 21.84
CA SER A 754 -10.68 12.86 21.17
C SER A 754 -9.57 12.67 22.18
N GLY A 755 -8.44 12.14 21.73
CA GLY A 755 -7.18 12.20 22.45
C GLY A 755 -6.63 13.61 22.42
N ASN A 756 -5.66 13.82 21.53
CA ASN A 756 -4.95 15.09 21.42
C ASN A 756 -5.63 16.07 20.46
N GLU A 757 -6.15 15.59 19.33
CA GLU A 757 -6.72 16.46 18.30
C GLU A 757 -7.96 15.85 17.60
N THR A 758 -8.98 16.70 17.37
CA THR A 758 -10.04 16.45 16.38
C THR A 758 -10.05 17.55 15.35
N SER A 759 -10.00 17.20 14.07
CA SER A 759 -10.10 18.15 12.97
C SER A 759 -11.25 17.77 12.03
N ILE A 760 -12.26 18.65 11.95
CA ILE A 760 -13.44 18.52 11.10
C ILE A 760 -13.37 19.61 10.04
N TYR A 761 -13.07 19.28 8.78
CA TYR A 761 -12.86 20.30 7.76
C TYR A 761 -13.28 19.93 6.35
N ASN A 762 -13.52 20.92 5.49
CA ASN A 762 -13.94 20.71 4.09
C ASN A 762 -15.20 19.83 3.93
N ASN A 763 -16.02 19.66 4.97
CA ASN A 763 -17.25 18.87 4.84
C ASN A 763 -18.39 19.75 4.30
N ILE A 764 -19.25 19.14 3.49
CA ILE A 764 -20.48 19.75 2.98
C ILE A 764 -21.67 19.06 3.67
N ILE A 765 -22.40 19.78 4.50
CA ILE A 765 -23.54 19.27 5.26
C ILE A 765 -24.78 20.07 4.89
N HIS A 766 -25.74 19.43 4.23
CA HIS A 766 -26.90 20.18 3.72
C HIS A 766 -28.21 19.41 3.64
N ASP A 767 -29.31 20.15 3.54
CA ASP A 767 -30.67 19.60 3.35
C ASP A 767 -31.06 18.56 4.42
N LEU A 768 -30.67 18.80 5.68
CA LEU A 768 -31.06 17.97 6.82
C LEU A 768 -32.37 18.49 7.42
N VAL A 769 -33.35 17.61 7.64
CA VAL A 769 -34.68 18.02 8.13
C VAL A 769 -35.17 17.17 9.31
N ASN A 770 -35.20 17.75 10.50
CA ASN A 770 -35.90 17.16 11.65
C ASN A 770 -37.36 17.63 11.63
N THR A 771 -38.28 16.77 11.19
CA THR A 771 -39.71 17.08 11.11
C THR A 771 -40.43 16.91 12.46
N GLY A 772 -39.80 16.27 13.44
CA GLY A 772 -40.34 16.06 14.77
C GLY A 772 -40.03 17.21 15.74
N SER A 773 -40.03 16.91 17.04
CA SER A 773 -39.82 17.91 18.10
C SER A 773 -38.37 18.04 18.59
N GLY A 774 -37.45 17.25 18.04
CA GLY A 774 -36.05 17.27 18.44
C GLY A 774 -35.23 18.38 17.78
N GLY A 775 -34.00 18.55 18.25
CA GLY A 775 -33.06 19.55 17.71
C GLY A 775 -32.35 19.09 16.43
N MET A 776 -31.60 20.01 15.84
CA MET A 776 -30.70 19.76 14.71
C MET A 776 -29.32 20.36 15.00
N ILE A 777 -28.26 19.57 14.83
CA ILE A 777 -26.88 20.01 15.03
C ILE A 777 -26.00 19.49 13.88
N PRO A 778 -25.77 20.26 12.80
CA PRO A 778 -24.93 19.82 11.70
C PRO A 778 -23.51 19.46 12.13
N VAL A 779 -22.87 20.25 13.01
CA VAL A 779 -21.54 19.92 13.56
C VAL A 779 -21.55 20.03 15.09
N TYR A 780 -21.12 18.96 15.74
CA TYR A 780 -20.97 18.86 17.18
C TYR A 780 -19.57 18.34 17.54
N THR A 781 -18.87 19.05 18.43
CA THR A 781 -17.55 18.64 18.94
C THR A 781 -17.50 18.67 20.47
N ALA A 782 -17.12 17.56 21.08
CA ALA A 782 -16.65 17.51 22.46
C ALA A 782 -15.17 17.91 22.56
N LEU A 783 -14.76 18.44 23.73
CA LEU A 783 -13.50 19.18 23.89
C LEU A 783 -12.55 18.51 24.89
N PHE A 784 -12.15 17.26 24.61
CA PHE A 784 -11.18 16.51 25.42
C PHE A 784 -9.71 16.78 25.02
N GLY A 785 -9.48 17.12 23.75
CA GLY A 785 -8.23 17.68 23.22
C GLY A 785 -8.50 18.98 22.45
N THR A 786 -7.57 19.39 21.57
CA THR A 786 -7.81 20.53 20.66
C THR A 786 -8.81 20.12 19.58
N ALA A 787 -9.86 20.92 19.38
CA ALA A 787 -10.83 20.68 18.32
C ALA A 787 -10.78 21.80 17.27
N ASN A 788 -10.50 21.45 16.03
CA ASN A 788 -10.47 22.33 14.87
C ASN A 788 -11.69 22.06 13.98
N VAL A 789 -12.49 23.07 13.70
CA VAL A 789 -13.65 23.00 12.81
C VAL A 789 -13.47 24.08 11.76
N TYR A 790 -13.08 23.72 10.54
CA TYR A 790 -12.75 24.74 9.54
C TYR A 790 -13.11 24.40 8.10
N SER A 791 -13.31 25.42 7.26
CA SER A 791 -13.60 25.23 5.83
C SER A 791 -14.82 24.34 5.56
N ASN A 792 -15.75 24.20 6.52
CA ASN A 792 -16.99 23.43 6.31
C ASN A 792 -18.08 24.32 5.71
N GLN A 793 -18.90 23.74 4.84
CA GLN A 793 -20.10 24.35 4.27
C GLN A 793 -21.34 23.70 4.88
N ILE A 794 -22.15 24.48 5.58
CA ILE A 794 -23.34 24.00 6.30
C ILE A 794 -24.55 24.80 5.84
N TYR A 795 -25.51 24.15 5.17
CA TYR A 795 -26.68 24.88 4.67
C TYR A 795 -28.00 24.14 4.61
N ASN A 796 -29.10 24.88 4.49
CA ASN A 796 -30.46 24.36 4.33
C ASN A 796 -30.88 23.31 5.39
N CYS A 797 -30.47 23.50 6.65
CA CYS A 797 -30.79 22.57 7.74
C CYS A 797 -31.98 23.08 8.57
N THR A 798 -33.02 22.26 8.73
CA THR A 798 -34.28 22.66 9.36
C THR A 798 -34.65 21.76 10.54
N ALA A 799 -35.09 22.37 11.65
CA ALA A 799 -35.79 21.67 12.74
C ALA A 799 -37.20 22.24 12.92
N ASN A 800 -38.22 21.39 12.89
CA ASN A 800 -39.61 21.85 12.95
C ASN A 800 -40.12 22.13 14.37
N GLY A 801 -39.66 21.37 15.37
CA GLY A 801 -40.08 21.56 16.75
C GLY A 801 -38.97 21.85 17.76
N GLY A 802 -37.69 21.76 17.38
CA GLY A 802 -36.54 22.06 18.24
C GLY A 802 -35.63 23.17 17.72
N SER A 803 -34.56 23.45 18.47
CA SER A 803 -33.52 24.43 18.10
C SER A 803 -32.55 23.87 17.05
N VAL A 804 -31.93 24.78 16.29
CA VAL A 804 -30.85 24.47 15.34
C VAL A 804 -29.55 25.10 15.80
N TYR A 805 -28.49 24.32 15.86
CA TYR A 805 -27.14 24.78 16.21
C TYR A 805 -26.20 24.44 15.06
N GLY A 806 -25.76 25.43 14.29
CA GLY A 806 -24.89 25.21 13.12
C GLY A 806 -23.61 24.48 13.48
N ILE A 807 -22.76 25.13 14.28
CA ILE A 807 -21.57 24.56 14.90
C ILE A 807 -21.67 24.69 16.42
N TYR A 808 -21.51 23.57 17.13
CA TYR A 808 -21.69 23.48 18.57
C TYR A 808 -20.48 22.87 19.28
N SER A 809 -20.01 23.51 20.36
CA SER A 809 -19.07 22.91 21.30
C SER A 809 -19.77 22.39 22.55
N LEU A 810 -19.38 21.20 23.04
CA LEU A 810 -19.73 20.76 24.39
C LEU A 810 -18.73 21.34 25.41
N THR A 811 -19.14 21.45 26.67
CA THR A 811 -18.28 21.81 27.80
C THR A 811 -16.98 21.00 27.83
N GLY A 812 -15.83 21.66 27.97
CA GLY A 812 -14.53 21.03 28.17
C GLY A 812 -13.44 22.02 28.56
N THR A 813 -12.21 21.51 28.75
CA THR A 813 -11.11 22.28 29.35
C THR A 813 -10.06 22.77 28.35
N ASN A 814 -10.28 22.55 27.04
CA ASN A 814 -9.26 22.76 25.99
C ASN A 814 -9.68 23.81 24.94
N THR A 815 -8.80 24.01 23.95
CA THR A 815 -8.96 24.96 22.84
C THR A 815 -9.92 24.45 21.76
N TRP A 816 -10.79 25.33 21.29
CA TRP A 816 -11.71 25.09 20.19
C TRP A 816 -11.52 26.14 19.09
N ASN A 817 -11.00 25.73 17.94
CA ASN A 817 -10.76 26.60 16.79
C ASN A 817 -11.89 26.43 15.77
N VAL A 818 -12.59 27.50 15.42
CA VAL A 818 -13.69 27.50 14.45
C VAL A 818 -13.42 28.56 13.39
N TYR A 819 -13.00 28.16 12.19
CA TYR A 819 -12.59 29.15 11.19
C TYR A 819 -12.87 28.81 9.74
N ARG A 820 -13.00 29.80 8.85
CA ARG A 820 -13.27 29.58 7.41
C ARG A 820 -14.54 28.77 7.12
N ASN A 821 -15.49 28.69 8.06
CA ASN A 821 -16.75 27.97 7.80
C ASN A 821 -17.76 28.89 7.15
N SER A 822 -18.58 28.34 6.26
CA SER A 822 -19.73 29.02 5.65
C SER A 822 -21.03 28.37 6.10
N LEU A 823 -21.88 29.14 6.79
CA LEU A 823 -23.14 28.70 7.38
C LEU A 823 -24.29 29.56 6.87
N HIS A 824 -25.29 28.95 6.24
CA HIS A 824 -26.47 29.68 5.77
C HIS A 824 -27.74 28.82 5.67
N GLY A 825 -28.94 29.41 5.68
CA GLY A 825 -30.19 28.67 5.48
C GLY A 825 -30.55 27.74 6.66
N LEU A 826 -30.22 28.13 7.89
CA LEU A 826 -30.56 27.36 9.10
C LEU A 826 -31.91 27.80 9.66
N VAL A 827 -32.84 26.87 9.85
CA VAL A 827 -34.24 27.21 10.16
C VAL A 827 -34.77 26.44 11.37
N SER A 828 -35.30 27.15 12.37
CA SER A 828 -36.19 26.55 13.38
C SER A 828 -37.62 27.04 13.19
N ASN A 829 -38.56 26.11 12.96
CA ASN A 829 -39.98 26.44 12.84
C ASN A 829 -40.74 26.37 14.18
N THR A 830 -40.03 26.20 15.30
CA THR A 830 -40.65 26.12 16.62
C THR A 830 -41.18 27.48 17.09
N GLY A 831 -42.31 27.48 17.80
CA GLY A 831 -42.95 28.67 18.35
C GLY A 831 -42.66 28.91 19.84
N THR A 832 -41.74 28.15 20.43
CA THR A 832 -41.44 28.19 21.88
C THR A 832 -40.74 29.51 22.29
N THR A 833 -40.69 29.77 23.60
CA THR A 833 -40.09 30.97 24.20
C THR A 833 -38.66 30.74 24.71
N ALA A 834 -37.95 29.71 24.22
CA ALA A 834 -36.58 29.44 24.62
C ALA A 834 -35.64 30.58 24.17
N SER A 835 -34.62 30.89 24.98
CA SER A 835 -33.62 31.90 24.65
C SER A 835 -32.75 31.43 23.48
N CYS A 836 -32.91 32.06 22.33
CA CYS A 836 -32.35 31.69 21.03
C CYS A 836 -32.76 30.27 20.56
N LEU A 837 -33.10 30.16 19.28
CA LEU A 837 -33.62 28.94 18.64
C LEU A 837 -32.79 28.55 17.41
N VAL A 838 -32.10 29.50 16.78
CA VAL A 838 -31.12 29.24 15.74
C VAL A 838 -29.81 29.93 16.08
N TYR A 839 -28.75 29.13 16.13
CA TYR A 839 -27.39 29.57 16.44
C TYR A 839 -26.50 29.27 15.23
N GLY A 840 -25.74 30.25 14.74
CA GLY A 840 -24.69 30.00 13.76
C GLY A 840 -23.56 29.17 14.40
N VAL A 841 -22.83 29.81 15.32
CA VAL A 841 -21.82 29.15 16.16
C VAL A 841 -22.18 29.33 17.64
N TYR A 842 -22.21 28.22 18.38
CA TYR A 842 -22.46 28.22 19.81
C TYR A 842 -21.26 27.63 20.57
N ASN A 843 -20.55 28.48 21.31
CA ASN A 843 -19.65 28.03 22.35
C ASN A 843 -20.40 27.78 23.67
N ASN A 844 -20.66 26.51 24.01
CA ASN A 844 -21.28 26.16 25.29
C ASN A 844 -20.26 26.02 26.43
N GLY A 845 -19.00 25.75 26.16
CA GLY A 845 -18.02 25.62 27.25
C GLY A 845 -16.60 25.25 26.89
N ALA A 846 -16.07 25.66 25.73
CA ALA A 846 -14.63 25.59 25.45
C ALA A 846 -13.85 26.49 26.39
N ALA A 847 -12.70 26.05 26.92
CA ALA A 847 -11.89 26.92 27.78
C ALA A 847 -11.39 28.14 27.01
N ILE A 848 -10.87 27.93 25.80
CA ILE A 848 -10.49 28.95 24.84
C ILE A 848 -11.20 28.65 23.53
N ALA A 849 -12.01 29.57 23.04
CA ALA A 849 -12.62 29.48 21.71
C ALA A 849 -11.98 30.53 20.79
N GLU A 850 -11.35 30.08 19.70
CA GLU A 850 -10.79 30.92 18.63
C GLU A 850 -11.72 30.83 17.42
N ILE A 851 -12.52 31.87 17.19
CA ILE A 851 -13.59 31.87 16.18
C ILE A 851 -13.29 32.95 15.16
N TYR A 852 -12.88 32.59 13.93
CA TYR A 852 -12.47 33.61 12.96
C TYR A 852 -12.71 33.28 11.49
N ASN A 853 -12.77 34.27 10.61
CA ASN A 853 -13.02 34.07 9.18
C ASN A 853 -14.27 33.23 8.87
N ASN A 854 -15.35 33.31 9.63
CA ASN A 854 -16.57 32.56 9.32
C ASN A 854 -17.60 33.46 8.62
N PHE A 855 -18.27 32.92 7.59
CA PHE A 855 -19.47 33.50 6.99
C PHE A 855 -20.72 32.88 7.63
N ILE A 856 -21.60 33.73 8.17
CA ILE A 856 -22.84 33.31 8.83
C ILE A 856 -23.98 34.17 8.31
N SER A 857 -24.95 33.56 7.62
CA SER A 857 -26.14 34.28 7.15
C SER A 857 -27.40 33.43 7.16
N GLU A 858 -28.52 34.01 6.71
CA GLU A 858 -29.75 33.27 6.39
C GLU A 858 -30.23 32.35 7.55
N LEU A 859 -30.12 32.84 8.78
CA LEU A 859 -30.66 32.18 9.97
C LEU A 859 -32.11 32.61 10.16
N TYR A 860 -33.06 31.67 10.30
CA TYR A 860 -34.49 31.98 10.31
C TYR A 860 -35.27 31.29 11.43
N THR A 861 -36.19 32.04 12.04
CA THR A 861 -37.15 31.51 13.03
C THR A 861 -38.57 32.04 12.79
N PRO A 862 -39.26 31.59 11.73
CA PRO A 862 -40.46 32.27 11.22
C PRO A 862 -41.64 32.41 12.21
N LYS A 863 -41.65 31.63 13.30
CA LYS A 863 -42.73 31.57 14.30
C LYS A 863 -42.28 31.87 15.73
N ALA A 864 -41.01 32.20 15.95
CA ALA A 864 -40.43 32.28 17.29
C ALA A 864 -40.94 33.46 18.12
N THR A 865 -41.15 33.22 19.42
CA THR A 865 -41.55 34.22 20.42
C THR A 865 -40.46 34.33 21.49
N ALA A 866 -39.26 34.80 21.12
CA ALA A 866 -38.09 34.97 22.01
C ALA A 866 -37.22 36.18 21.61
N SER A 867 -36.49 36.76 22.58
CA SER A 867 -35.57 37.89 22.36
C SER A 867 -34.24 37.70 23.12
N PRO A 868 -33.14 37.27 22.46
CA PRO A 868 -33.07 36.96 21.03
C PRO A 868 -33.64 35.57 20.74
N ALA A 869 -34.18 35.38 19.54
CA ALA A 869 -34.54 34.09 18.94
C ALA A 869 -33.46 33.58 17.98
N ILE A 870 -32.60 34.47 17.48
CA ILE A 870 -31.52 34.14 16.54
C ILE A 870 -30.23 34.78 17.03
N CYS A 871 -29.15 34.00 17.01
CA CYS A 871 -27.80 34.47 17.30
C CYS A 871 -26.84 33.99 16.21
N GLY A 872 -26.08 34.90 15.59
CA GLY A 872 -25.00 34.51 14.67
C GLY A 872 -23.88 33.79 15.44
N LEU A 873 -23.25 34.52 16.37
CA LEU A 873 -22.33 33.97 17.36
C LEU A 873 -22.97 34.00 18.76
N TYR A 874 -22.88 32.89 19.49
CA TYR A 874 -23.35 32.77 20.87
C TYR A 874 -22.21 32.34 21.79
N LEU A 875 -21.61 33.32 22.44
CA LEU A 875 -20.34 33.26 23.17
C LEU A 875 -20.59 33.29 24.68
N THR A 876 -21.19 32.23 25.22
CA THR A 876 -21.61 32.20 26.63
C THR A 876 -20.79 31.26 27.51
N GLY A 877 -20.17 30.24 26.93
CA GLY A 877 -19.37 29.26 27.66
C GLY A 877 -17.90 29.63 27.77
N GLY A 878 -17.20 28.95 28.67
CA GLY A 878 -15.74 28.94 28.70
C GLY A 878 -15.07 29.97 29.61
N SER A 879 -13.76 30.13 29.38
CA SER A 879 -12.94 31.15 30.04
C SER A 879 -12.60 32.30 29.08
N THR A 880 -12.38 32.01 27.81
CA THR A 880 -12.00 33.00 26.79
C THR A 880 -12.69 32.70 25.45
N ASN A 881 -13.27 33.73 24.84
CA ASN A 881 -13.84 33.71 23.50
C ASN A 881 -13.18 34.81 22.68
N ASN A 882 -12.40 34.42 21.69
CA ASN A 882 -11.74 35.29 20.76
C ASN A 882 -12.48 35.21 19.43
N ALA A 883 -13.09 36.30 19.00
CA ALA A 883 -13.84 36.39 17.76
C ALA A 883 -13.18 37.43 16.84
N TYR A 884 -12.59 36.98 15.74
CA TYR A 884 -11.84 37.84 14.82
C TYR A 884 -12.33 37.70 13.39
N PHE A 885 -12.44 38.79 12.62
CA PHE A 885 -12.66 38.67 11.18
C PHE A 885 -13.88 37.82 10.77
N ASN A 886 -14.95 37.73 11.58
CA ASN A 886 -16.16 37.01 11.18
C ASN A 886 -17.10 37.95 10.43
N THR A 887 -17.82 37.44 9.43
CA THR A 887 -18.86 38.20 8.71
C THR A 887 -20.22 37.57 8.96
N ILE A 888 -21.10 38.34 9.61
CA ILE A 888 -22.43 37.90 10.04
C ILE A 888 -23.47 38.82 9.40
N TYR A 889 -24.44 38.22 8.70
CA TYR A 889 -25.55 38.95 8.08
C TYR A 889 -26.89 38.32 8.44
N LEU A 890 -27.69 39.01 9.26
CA LEU A 890 -29.03 38.56 9.68
C LEU A 890 -30.13 39.46 9.12
N ASN A 891 -31.14 38.89 8.47
CA ASN A 891 -32.27 39.61 7.89
C ASN A 891 -33.63 38.95 8.17
N ALA A 892 -33.76 38.29 9.32
CA ALA A 892 -34.90 37.43 9.61
C ALA A 892 -36.18 38.24 9.93
N THR A 893 -37.32 37.61 9.66
CA THR A 893 -38.65 38.05 10.10
C THR A 893 -39.34 36.90 10.83
N SER A 894 -40.20 37.23 11.80
CA SER A 894 -41.00 36.25 12.54
C SER A 894 -42.39 36.80 12.83
N THR A 895 -43.40 35.92 12.93
CA THR A 895 -44.75 36.30 13.35
C THR A 895 -44.88 36.50 14.87
N GLY A 896 -43.87 36.13 15.67
CA GLY A 896 -43.93 36.20 17.13
C GLY A 896 -43.76 37.62 17.68
N ALA A 897 -44.62 38.03 18.61
CA ALA A 897 -44.66 39.40 19.12
C ALA A 897 -43.39 39.84 19.87
N THR A 898 -42.64 38.90 20.46
CA THR A 898 -41.39 39.16 21.20
C THR A 898 -40.14 38.85 20.37
N PHE A 899 -40.26 38.53 19.08
CA PHE A 899 -39.12 38.13 18.26
C PHE A 899 -38.00 39.19 18.26
N GLY A 900 -36.81 38.78 18.69
CA GLY A 900 -35.59 39.57 18.59
C GLY A 900 -34.44 38.76 18.03
N SER A 901 -33.32 39.42 17.73
CA SER A 901 -32.12 38.79 17.18
C SER A 901 -30.86 39.52 17.66
N ALA A 902 -29.75 38.80 17.69
CA ALA A 902 -28.42 39.36 17.95
C ALA A 902 -27.44 38.84 16.89
N ALA A 903 -26.63 39.69 16.24
CA ALA A 903 -25.55 39.16 15.40
C ALA A 903 -24.52 38.44 16.29
N ILE A 904 -24.12 39.09 17.38
CA ILE A 904 -23.24 38.51 18.40
C ILE A 904 -23.90 38.63 19.77
N TYR A 905 -23.99 37.51 20.49
CA TYR A 905 -24.41 37.45 21.88
C TYR A 905 -23.27 36.96 22.76
N ALA A 906 -22.93 37.71 23.80
CA ALA A 906 -21.91 37.35 24.77
C ALA A 906 -22.48 37.17 26.18
N GLY A 907 -22.07 36.09 26.84
CA GLY A 907 -22.25 35.94 28.28
C GLY A 907 -21.28 36.82 29.07
N THR A 908 -21.35 36.74 30.40
CA THR A 908 -20.46 37.50 31.29
C THR A 908 -19.48 36.63 32.06
N THR A 909 -19.50 35.31 31.82
CA THR A 909 -18.58 34.33 32.42
C THR A 909 -17.21 34.31 31.74
N ALA A 910 -17.17 34.23 30.41
CA ALA A 910 -15.92 34.18 29.66
C ALA A 910 -15.46 35.59 29.27
N THR A 911 -14.14 35.81 29.25
CA THR A 911 -13.56 37.01 28.63
C THR A 911 -13.78 36.94 27.13
N VAL A 912 -14.38 37.97 26.55
CA VAL A 912 -14.69 38.06 25.13
C VAL A 912 -13.77 39.10 24.49
N ASP A 913 -12.93 38.70 23.55
CA ASP A 913 -12.17 39.62 22.70
C ASP A 913 -12.73 39.62 21.29
N MET A 914 -13.25 40.76 20.83
CA MET A 914 -13.84 40.91 19.50
C MET A 914 -13.09 41.96 18.71
N ARG A 915 -12.44 41.55 17.63
CA ARG A 915 -11.76 42.47 16.72
C ARG A 915 -12.12 42.21 15.28
N ASP A 916 -12.21 43.26 14.48
CA ASP A 916 -12.26 43.15 13.02
C ASP A 916 -13.46 42.35 12.48
N ASN A 917 -14.58 42.26 13.22
CA ASN A 917 -15.77 41.52 12.77
C ASN A 917 -16.76 42.43 12.05
N ILE A 918 -17.47 41.88 11.06
CA ILE A 918 -18.68 42.48 10.47
C ILE A 918 -19.92 41.85 11.12
N ALA A 919 -20.71 42.65 11.83
CA ALA A 919 -21.91 42.23 12.55
C ALA A 919 -23.15 43.02 12.09
N VAL A 920 -23.69 42.61 10.95
CA VAL A 920 -24.87 43.21 10.31
C VAL A 920 -26.13 42.45 10.74
N ASN A 921 -27.04 43.15 11.41
CA ASN A 921 -28.35 42.62 11.80
C ASN A 921 -29.47 43.57 11.41
N ILE A 922 -30.11 43.29 10.28
CA ILE A 922 -31.27 44.03 9.77
C ILE A 922 -32.58 43.25 9.93
N SER A 923 -32.60 42.25 10.81
CA SER A 923 -33.81 41.50 11.12
C SER A 923 -34.92 42.43 11.62
N VAL A 924 -36.18 42.10 11.31
CA VAL A 924 -37.33 42.93 11.71
C VAL A 924 -37.81 42.50 13.09
N PRO A 925 -37.66 43.33 14.14
CA PRO A 925 -38.05 42.94 15.50
C PRO A 925 -39.58 42.90 15.65
N GLY A 926 -40.06 42.02 16.53
CA GLY A 926 -41.46 41.97 16.93
C GLY A 926 -41.91 43.22 17.72
N ASN A 927 -43.18 43.24 18.13
CA ASN A 927 -43.77 44.33 18.91
C ASN A 927 -42.98 44.68 20.18
N SER A 928 -42.39 43.71 20.87
CA SER A 928 -41.56 43.90 22.07
C SER A 928 -40.16 43.30 21.96
N GLY A 929 -39.75 42.89 20.75
CA GLY A 929 -38.42 42.37 20.48
C GLY A 929 -37.41 43.44 20.12
N LEU A 930 -36.16 43.03 19.98
CA LEU A 930 -35.00 43.89 19.66
C LEU A 930 -34.16 43.25 18.57
N THR A 931 -33.64 44.07 17.67
CA THR A 931 -32.62 43.72 16.68
C THR A 931 -31.32 44.39 17.11
N VAL A 932 -30.31 43.57 17.42
CA VAL A 932 -29.07 44.04 18.04
C VAL A 932 -27.85 43.53 17.28
N SER A 933 -26.83 44.36 17.06
CA SER A 933 -25.54 43.91 16.52
C SER A 933 -24.75 43.17 17.59
N TYR A 934 -24.46 43.83 18.71
CA TYR A 934 -23.77 43.22 19.84
C TYR A 934 -24.62 43.24 21.11
N ARG A 935 -24.94 42.06 21.65
CA ARG A 935 -25.73 41.92 22.87
C ARG A 935 -24.94 41.23 23.97
N ARG A 936 -24.98 41.77 25.19
CA ARG A 936 -24.45 41.12 26.39
C ARG A 936 -25.57 40.67 27.32
N ALA A 937 -25.28 39.65 28.13
CA ALA A 937 -26.22 39.11 29.11
C ALA A 937 -26.53 40.09 30.25
N ASP A 938 -25.55 40.90 30.64
CA ASP A 938 -25.65 41.97 31.64
C ASP A 938 -24.58 43.05 31.39
N ASN A 939 -24.56 44.10 32.22
CA ASN A 939 -23.69 45.27 32.07
C ASN A 939 -22.25 45.09 32.60
N ASN A 940 -21.84 43.87 32.93
CA ASN A 940 -20.46 43.59 33.35
C ASN A 940 -19.48 43.65 32.15
N LEU A 941 -18.73 44.75 32.09
CA LEU A 941 -17.69 44.99 31.09
C LEU A 941 -16.33 44.40 31.48
N SER A 942 -16.15 43.85 32.69
CA SER A 942 -14.86 43.28 33.12
C SER A 942 -14.43 42.08 32.27
N THR A 943 -15.41 41.37 31.68
CA THR A 943 -15.21 40.22 30.81
C THR A 943 -15.42 40.55 29.34
N TYR A 944 -15.56 41.82 28.98
CA TYR A 944 -15.18 42.24 27.65
C TYR A 944 -13.64 42.38 27.67
N ALA A 945 -12.88 42.16 26.61
CA ALA A 945 -11.40 42.36 26.59
C ALA A 945 -10.98 43.77 26.14
N ASN A 946 -9.97 44.37 26.76
CA ASN A 946 -9.55 45.75 26.45
C ASN A 946 -9.06 45.93 24.99
N GLY A 947 -8.64 44.84 24.35
CA GLY A 947 -8.18 44.84 22.95
C GLY A 947 -9.30 44.90 21.92
N SER A 948 -10.57 44.73 22.33
CA SER A 948 -11.69 44.64 21.38
C SER A 948 -11.93 45.96 20.66
N ASN A 949 -11.91 45.93 19.33
CA ASN A 949 -11.92 47.13 18.48
C ASN A 949 -12.14 46.82 16.99
N ASN A 950 -12.21 47.84 16.13
CA ASN A 950 -12.24 47.70 14.66
C ASN A 950 -13.40 46.86 14.11
N ASN A 951 -14.51 46.75 14.85
CA ASN A 951 -15.68 45.99 14.42
C ASN A 951 -16.64 46.90 13.63
N ASP A 952 -17.31 46.35 12.62
CA ASP A 952 -18.48 46.96 11.99
C ASP A 952 -19.76 46.47 12.69
N PHE A 953 -20.40 47.35 13.45
CA PHE A 953 -21.69 47.07 14.08
C PHE A 953 -22.80 47.81 13.35
N TYR A 954 -23.68 47.09 12.67
CA TYR A 954 -24.80 47.70 11.96
C TYR A 954 -26.14 47.00 12.23
N SER A 955 -27.12 47.76 12.70
CA SER A 955 -28.45 47.24 13.07
C SER A 955 -29.61 47.85 12.26
N GLY A 956 -29.35 48.31 11.04
CA GLY A 956 -30.30 49.05 10.21
C GLY A 956 -30.49 50.50 10.67
N THR A 957 -31.62 51.11 10.32
CA THR A 957 -31.92 52.51 10.74
C THR A 957 -31.99 52.60 12.27
N PRO A 958 -31.14 53.43 12.91
CA PRO A 958 -31.11 53.54 14.37
C PRO A 958 -32.47 53.90 14.96
N GLY A 959 -32.89 53.19 16.00
CA GLY A 959 -34.18 53.41 16.65
C GLY A 959 -34.32 52.63 17.94
N PRO A 960 -35.45 52.76 18.65
CA PRO A 960 -35.64 52.15 19.97
C PRO A 960 -35.62 50.61 19.98
N LYS A 961 -35.63 49.97 18.81
CA LYS A 961 -35.58 48.50 18.64
C LYS A 961 -34.41 48.02 17.77
N ASN A 962 -33.72 48.94 17.11
CA ASN A 962 -32.61 48.69 16.20
C ASN A 962 -31.38 49.28 16.88
N LEU A 963 -30.65 48.43 17.60
CA LEU A 963 -29.66 48.85 18.59
C LEU A 963 -28.28 48.35 18.18
N ILE A 964 -27.28 49.23 18.22
CA ILE A 964 -25.89 48.79 18.08
C ILE A 964 -25.51 47.85 19.23
N TYR A 965 -25.91 48.22 20.46
CA TYR A 965 -25.55 47.47 21.66
C TYR A 965 -26.70 47.37 22.68
N PHE A 966 -26.74 46.25 23.42
CA PHE A 966 -27.70 46.02 24.49
C PHE A 966 -27.12 45.13 25.60
N ASP A 967 -27.23 45.58 26.85
CA ASP A 967 -26.80 44.86 28.07
C ASP A 967 -27.89 44.81 29.17
N GLY A 968 -29.13 45.12 28.78
CA GLY A 968 -30.21 45.53 29.68
C GLY A 968 -30.60 47.00 29.46
N THR A 969 -29.66 47.83 28.99
CA THR A 969 -29.89 49.21 28.55
C THR A 969 -29.78 49.31 27.02
N PRO A 970 -30.67 50.05 26.33
CA PRO A 970 -30.60 50.21 24.87
C PRO A 970 -29.62 51.30 24.44
N TYR A 971 -28.65 50.94 23.60
CA TYR A 971 -27.70 51.88 22.99
C TYR A 971 -27.91 51.90 21.47
N VAL A 972 -28.41 53.02 20.97
CA VAL A 972 -28.95 53.14 19.62
C VAL A 972 -27.85 53.41 18.59
N ASN A 973 -26.86 54.24 18.93
CA ASN A 973 -25.81 54.64 18.01
C ASN A 973 -24.45 54.13 18.48
N LEU A 974 -23.51 54.04 17.54
CA LEU A 974 -22.15 53.61 17.82
C LEU A 974 -21.41 54.52 18.81
N ALA A 975 -21.62 55.84 18.74
CA ALA A 975 -21.00 56.80 19.65
C ALA A 975 -21.38 56.51 21.13
N ASP A 976 -22.60 56.02 21.37
CA ASP A 976 -23.05 55.67 22.72
C ASP A 976 -22.33 54.41 23.23
N LEU A 977 -22.10 53.42 22.35
CA LEU A 977 -21.29 52.25 22.65
C LEU A 977 -19.84 52.67 22.97
N GLN A 978 -19.21 53.46 22.10
CA GLN A 978 -17.82 53.90 22.26
C GLN A 978 -17.59 54.65 23.58
N ALA A 979 -18.53 55.53 23.96
CA ALA A 979 -18.48 56.22 25.24
C ALA A 979 -18.62 55.27 26.43
N LEU A 980 -19.48 54.25 26.32
CA LEU A 980 -19.70 53.25 27.37
C LEU A 980 -18.48 52.35 27.59
N VAL A 981 -17.86 51.88 26.51
CA VAL A 981 -16.82 50.83 26.58
C VAL A 981 -15.40 51.37 26.45
N SER A 982 -15.17 52.69 26.40
CA SER A 982 -13.81 53.25 26.30
C SER A 982 -12.82 52.60 27.31
N PRO A 983 -11.63 52.13 26.87
CA PRO A 983 -10.99 52.40 25.56
C PRO A 983 -11.34 51.40 24.43
N ARG A 984 -12.30 50.48 24.63
CA ARG A 984 -12.68 49.46 23.64
C ARG A 984 -13.53 50.06 22.52
N ASP A 985 -13.55 49.42 21.36
CA ASP A 985 -14.33 49.81 20.17
C ASP A 985 -14.12 51.26 19.70
N ASN A 986 -13.02 51.89 20.11
CA ASN A 986 -12.76 53.30 19.84
C ASN A 986 -12.61 53.64 18.35
N VAL A 987 -12.26 52.66 17.51
CA VAL A 987 -12.22 52.81 16.04
C VAL A 987 -13.17 51.85 15.32
N SER A 988 -14.01 51.13 16.05
CA SER A 988 -15.15 50.42 15.46
C SER A 988 -16.05 51.42 14.72
N PHE A 989 -16.79 50.96 13.72
CA PHE A 989 -17.65 51.78 12.86
C PHE A 989 -19.01 51.11 12.62
N SER A 990 -19.86 51.75 11.83
CA SER A 990 -21.19 51.26 11.49
C SER A 990 -21.50 51.59 10.04
N GLU A 991 -21.49 50.57 9.19
CA GLU A 991 -21.91 50.68 7.79
C GLU A 991 -22.65 49.42 7.34
N ILE A 992 -23.26 49.46 6.15
CA ILE A 992 -23.65 48.23 5.47
C ILE A 992 -22.59 47.96 4.41
N PRO A 993 -21.75 46.93 4.60
CA PRO A 993 -20.73 46.61 3.61
C PRO A 993 -21.37 46.30 2.25
N PRO A 994 -20.72 46.63 1.13
CA PRO A 994 -21.25 46.40 -0.20
C PRO A 994 -21.11 44.92 -0.58
N PHE A 995 -21.89 44.05 0.06
CA PHE A 995 -21.89 42.62 -0.21
C PHE A 995 -22.24 42.32 -1.67
N VAL A 996 -21.61 41.29 -2.26
CA VAL A 996 -21.85 40.84 -3.63
C VAL A 996 -23.33 40.52 -3.87
N ASN A 997 -23.97 39.79 -2.95
CA ASN A 997 -25.41 39.52 -3.02
C ASN A 997 -26.03 39.25 -1.64
N VAL A 998 -26.93 40.11 -1.20
CA VAL A 998 -27.80 39.89 -0.03
C VAL A 998 -29.30 40.07 -0.36
N SER A 999 -29.63 40.01 -1.65
CA SER A 999 -30.99 40.24 -2.16
C SER A 999 -31.76 38.94 -2.40
N THR A 1000 -31.07 37.88 -2.84
CA THR A 1000 -31.67 36.57 -3.13
C THR A 1000 -30.79 35.44 -2.57
N PRO A 1001 -31.33 34.52 -1.75
CA PRO A 1001 -30.65 33.30 -1.35
C PRO A 1001 -30.13 32.43 -2.52
N PRO A 1002 -28.98 31.74 -2.37
CA PRO A 1002 -28.03 31.88 -1.25
C PRO A 1002 -27.29 33.23 -1.31
N PHE A 1003 -27.07 33.84 -0.15
CA PHE A 1003 -26.34 35.10 -0.06
C PHE A 1003 -24.84 34.89 -0.30
N ASN A 1004 -24.21 35.91 -0.87
CA ASN A 1004 -22.78 36.01 -1.05
C ASN A 1004 -22.28 37.22 -0.26
N LEU A 1005 -21.58 36.93 0.85
CA LEU A 1005 -21.08 37.93 1.79
C LEU A 1005 -19.66 38.42 1.47
N HIS A 1006 -19.08 38.03 0.34
CA HIS A 1006 -17.88 38.69 -0.18
C HIS A 1006 -18.19 40.16 -0.49
N ILE A 1007 -17.17 41.00 -0.47
CA ILE A 1007 -17.29 42.45 -0.65
C ILE A 1007 -17.07 42.84 -2.12
N GLN A 1008 -17.89 43.76 -2.62
CA GLN A 1008 -17.73 44.31 -3.95
C GLN A 1008 -16.57 45.31 -3.98
N SER A 1009 -15.43 44.89 -4.53
CA SER A 1009 -14.20 45.70 -4.63
C SER A 1009 -14.36 47.07 -5.30
N ALA A 1010 -15.31 47.23 -6.21
CA ALA A 1010 -15.53 48.49 -6.93
C ALA A 1010 -16.24 49.60 -6.12
N ILE A 1011 -16.67 49.30 -4.89
CA ILE A 1011 -17.42 50.24 -4.03
C ILE A 1011 -16.59 50.56 -2.79
N ASN A 1012 -16.37 51.85 -2.52
CA ASN A 1012 -15.68 52.29 -1.31
C ASN A 1012 -16.45 51.88 -0.05
N THR A 1013 -15.73 51.36 0.94
CA THR A 1013 -16.27 50.86 2.21
C THR A 1013 -15.23 51.10 3.30
N LEU A 1014 -15.66 51.28 4.55
CA LEU A 1014 -14.76 51.40 5.71
C LEU A 1014 -14.14 50.05 6.11
N CYS A 1015 -14.66 48.93 5.61
CA CYS A 1015 -14.06 47.60 5.78
C CYS A 1015 -12.68 47.48 5.11
N GLU A 1016 -12.42 48.21 4.03
CA GLU A 1016 -11.13 48.20 3.30
C GLU A 1016 -10.02 48.76 4.18
N SER A 1017 -8.99 47.97 4.45
CA SER A 1017 -7.89 48.32 5.38
C SER A 1017 -8.36 48.79 6.76
N GLY A 1018 -9.59 48.45 7.15
CA GLY A 1018 -10.22 48.92 8.38
C GLY A 1018 -9.83 48.11 9.62
N ALA A 1019 -9.18 46.97 9.43
CA ALA A 1019 -8.82 46.04 10.49
C ALA A 1019 -7.39 46.23 11.02
N VAL A 1020 -7.05 45.46 12.05
CA VAL A 1020 -5.69 45.39 12.59
C VAL A 1020 -5.19 43.95 12.60
N SER A 1021 -3.88 43.74 12.34
CA SER A 1021 -3.31 42.39 12.36
C SER A 1021 -3.44 41.73 13.75
N VAL A 1022 -3.96 40.51 13.77
CA VAL A 1022 -4.07 39.68 14.98
C VAL A 1022 -2.87 38.73 15.05
N SER A 1023 -2.09 38.82 16.14
CA SER A 1023 -0.86 38.03 16.32
C SER A 1023 -1.07 36.68 17.00
N LEU A 1024 -2.16 36.51 17.76
CA LEU A 1024 -2.50 35.27 18.44
C LEU A 1024 -4.04 35.04 18.41
N PRO A 1025 -4.52 33.96 17.78
CA PRO A 1025 -3.77 33.08 16.88
C PRO A 1025 -3.27 33.86 15.66
N THR A 1026 -2.22 33.36 15.02
CA THR A 1026 -1.73 33.95 13.78
C THR A 1026 -2.72 33.65 12.65
N ILE A 1027 -3.33 34.69 12.07
CA ILE A 1027 -4.34 34.57 10.99
C ILE A 1027 -3.75 35.13 9.70
N ASN A 1028 -3.18 34.25 8.87
CA ASN A 1028 -2.45 34.68 7.67
C ASN A 1028 -3.29 34.80 6.41
N ASN A 1029 -4.40 34.07 6.31
CA ASN A 1029 -5.28 34.14 5.16
C ASN A 1029 -6.75 34.14 5.60
N ASP A 1030 -7.63 34.66 4.76
CA ASP A 1030 -9.06 34.88 4.96
C ASP A 1030 -9.92 33.60 4.79
N LEU A 1031 -11.21 33.70 4.44
CA LEU A 1031 -12.10 32.56 4.21
C LEU A 1031 -11.69 31.71 2.99
N ASP A 1032 -11.36 32.36 1.87
CA ASP A 1032 -11.08 31.74 0.57
C ASP A 1032 -9.61 31.34 0.40
N GLY A 1033 -8.75 31.79 1.32
CA GLY A 1033 -7.34 31.47 1.37
C GLY A 1033 -6.43 32.60 0.88
N ASP A 1034 -7.00 33.78 0.59
CA ASP A 1034 -6.28 34.98 0.18
C ASP A 1034 -5.51 35.58 1.35
N SER A 1035 -4.27 35.98 1.08
CA SER A 1035 -3.33 36.39 2.12
C SER A 1035 -3.79 37.69 2.77
N ARG A 1036 -3.74 37.78 4.09
CA ARG A 1036 -4.05 38.99 4.86
C ARG A 1036 -2.87 39.95 4.87
N TYR A 1037 -3.12 41.26 4.77
CA TYR A 1037 -2.06 42.26 4.88
C TYR A 1037 -1.27 42.11 6.21
N PRO A 1038 0.08 42.23 6.22
CA PRO A 1038 0.97 42.60 5.12
C PRO A 1038 1.59 41.40 4.38
N ASN A 1039 0.98 40.22 4.45
CA ASN A 1039 1.55 39.02 3.85
C ASN A 1039 1.56 39.13 2.32
N ALA A 1040 2.62 38.60 1.69
CA ALA A 1040 2.75 38.60 0.25
C ALA A 1040 1.60 37.83 -0.42
N GLY A 1041 1.02 38.41 -1.46
CA GLY A 1041 -0.17 37.85 -2.14
C GLY A 1041 -1.50 38.42 -1.66
N TYR A 1042 -1.50 39.42 -0.76
CA TYR A 1042 -2.70 40.17 -0.41
C TYR A 1042 -3.33 40.84 -1.65
N PRO A 1043 -4.67 40.78 -1.83
CA PRO A 1043 -5.36 41.46 -2.92
C PRO A 1043 -5.25 42.99 -2.79
N ASP A 1044 -4.24 43.60 -3.41
CA ASP A 1044 -4.00 45.05 -3.30
C ASP A 1044 -4.46 45.83 -4.54
N ASN A 1045 -5.07 47.00 -4.31
CA ASN A 1045 -5.36 47.96 -5.37
C ASN A 1045 -4.21 48.97 -5.47
N ILE A 1046 -3.43 48.91 -6.55
CA ILE A 1046 -2.29 49.83 -6.74
C ILE A 1046 -2.67 51.33 -6.72
N PHE A 1047 -3.93 51.67 -7.02
CA PHE A 1047 -4.42 53.05 -6.97
C PHE A 1047 -4.94 53.46 -5.59
N HIS A 1048 -5.21 52.49 -4.72
CA HIS A 1048 -5.62 52.64 -3.33
C HIS A 1048 -4.88 51.60 -2.46
N PRO A 1049 -3.55 51.74 -2.27
CA PRO A 1049 -2.78 50.69 -1.61
C PRO A 1049 -3.26 50.44 -0.18
N ALA A 1050 -3.36 49.17 0.18
CA ALA A 1050 -3.80 48.78 1.51
C ALA A 1050 -2.83 49.25 2.60
N THR A 1051 -3.40 49.58 3.75
CA THR A 1051 -2.67 50.07 4.94
C THR A 1051 -2.86 49.18 6.17
N GLY A 1052 -3.77 48.21 6.08
CA GLY A 1052 -4.09 47.21 7.09
C GLY A 1052 -4.87 46.06 6.44
N PRO A 1053 -5.18 44.98 7.19
CA PRO A 1053 -6.10 43.95 6.72
C PRO A 1053 -7.52 44.50 6.57
N ASP A 1054 -8.39 43.77 5.88
CA ASP A 1054 -9.80 44.09 5.76
C ASP A 1054 -10.62 43.57 6.94
N VAL A 1055 -11.67 44.31 7.30
CA VAL A 1055 -12.63 43.92 8.34
C VAL A 1055 -13.53 42.82 7.81
N GLY A 1056 -13.72 41.75 8.59
CA GLY A 1056 -14.52 40.58 8.19
C GLY A 1056 -13.70 39.47 7.56
N ALA A 1057 -14.41 38.45 7.07
CA ALA A 1057 -13.82 37.17 6.67
C ALA A 1057 -13.26 37.13 5.24
N ASP A 1058 -13.33 38.24 4.50
CA ASP A 1058 -12.98 38.36 3.07
C ASP A 1058 -11.93 39.47 2.91
N GLU A 1059 -10.82 39.17 2.23
CA GLU A 1059 -9.82 40.17 1.83
C GLU A 1059 -10.08 40.59 0.38
N PHE A 1060 -10.06 41.88 0.09
CA PHE A 1060 -10.41 42.41 -1.22
C PHE A 1060 -9.60 43.66 -1.55
N ALA A 1061 -9.46 43.93 -2.85
CA ALA A 1061 -8.77 45.12 -3.34
C ALA A 1061 -9.77 46.27 -3.57
N GLY A 1062 -10.08 47.05 -2.54
CA GLY A 1062 -11.08 48.12 -2.61
C GLY A 1062 -10.68 49.31 -3.48
N GLY A 1063 -11.67 49.95 -4.11
CA GLY A 1063 -11.54 51.23 -4.81
C GLY A 1063 -11.98 51.20 -6.28
N VAL A 1064 -12.33 52.37 -6.83
CA VAL A 1064 -12.78 52.48 -8.23
C VAL A 1064 -11.61 52.25 -9.18
N ILE A 1065 -11.58 51.10 -9.86
CA ILE A 1065 -10.60 50.84 -10.92
C ILE A 1065 -10.86 51.83 -12.07
N PRO A 1066 -9.91 52.71 -12.44
CA PRO A 1066 -10.09 53.61 -13.57
C PRO A 1066 -10.28 52.80 -14.86
N PRO A 1067 -11.07 53.29 -15.85
CA PRO A 1067 -11.25 52.57 -17.10
C PRO A 1067 -9.89 52.28 -17.76
N MET A 1068 -9.70 51.04 -18.20
CA MET A 1068 -8.43 50.55 -18.73
C MET A 1068 -8.48 50.48 -20.27
N ARG A 1069 -7.33 50.67 -20.91
CA ARG A 1069 -7.03 50.36 -22.30
C ARG A 1069 -6.07 49.17 -22.36
N THR A 1070 -5.96 48.51 -23.51
CA THR A 1070 -5.08 47.34 -23.69
C THR A 1070 -3.90 47.68 -24.56
N LEU A 1071 -2.68 47.40 -24.08
CA LEU A 1071 -1.47 47.36 -24.87
C LEU A 1071 -1.14 45.89 -25.17
N ASN A 1072 -1.27 45.49 -26.43
CA ASN A 1072 -0.85 44.18 -26.92
C ASN A 1072 0.64 44.24 -27.28
N LEU A 1073 1.43 43.36 -26.69
CA LEU A 1073 2.85 43.21 -26.98
C LEU A 1073 3.13 41.85 -27.60
N THR A 1074 4.06 41.83 -28.54
CA THR A 1074 4.70 40.58 -28.99
C THR A 1074 6.21 40.72 -28.81
N LEU A 1075 6.80 39.84 -28.02
CA LEU A 1075 8.24 39.81 -27.76
C LEU A 1075 8.69 38.41 -27.35
N PHE A 1076 9.96 38.12 -27.63
CA PHE A 1076 10.59 36.86 -27.26
C PHE A 1076 11.80 37.14 -26.38
N LEU A 1077 12.00 36.33 -25.34
CA LEU A 1077 13.16 36.38 -24.48
C LEU A 1077 14.18 35.37 -24.97
N GLU A 1078 15.44 35.78 -25.17
CA GLU A 1078 16.50 34.86 -25.61
C GLU A 1078 16.66 33.68 -24.66
N SER A 1079 16.53 33.93 -23.35
CA SER A 1079 16.61 32.94 -22.29
C SER A 1079 15.71 31.73 -22.52
N LEU A 1080 14.47 31.98 -22.92
CA LEU A 1080 13.43 30.96 -22.98
C LEU A 1080 13.17 30.47 -24.41
N TYR A 1081 13.80 31.08 -25.42
CA TYR A 1081 13.46 30.82 -26.81
C TYR A 1081 13.84 29.39 -27.25
N SER A 1082 12.85 28.60 -27.66
CA SER A 1082 13.00 27.19 -28.04
C SER A 1082 12.82 26.94 -29.54
N GLY A 1083 12.83 28.00 -30.36
CA GLY A 1083 12.73 27.91 -31.81
C GLY A 1083 11.27 27.85 -32.29
N ALA A 1084 10.94 26.87 -33.14
CA ALA A 1084 9.61 26.78 -33.77
C ALA A 1084 8.46 26.52 -32.76
N ALA A 1085 8.78 26.11 -31.53
CA ALA A 1085 7.82 25.91 -30.44
C ALA A 1085 7.53 27.19 -29.63
N GLY A 1086 8.18 28.33 -29.94
CA GLY A 1086 8.03 29.59 -29.21
C GLY A 1086 9.04 29.71 -28.07
N MET A 1087 8.55 29.91 -26.84
CA MET A 1087 9.34 29.95 -25.61
C MET A 1087 9.02 28.79 -24.68
N ASN A 1088 10.03 28.32 -23.95
CA ASN A 1088 9.87 27.43 -22.81
C ASN A 1088 9.20 28.15 -21.64
N GLN A 1089 8.56 27.38 -20.78
CA GLN A 1089 8.01 27.88 -19.53
C GLN A 1089 9.07 27.91 -18.45
N ALA A 1090 9.15 29.01 -17.71
CA ALA A 1090 9.95 29.10 -16.49
C ALA A 1090 9.42 28.11 -15.45
N ARG A 1091 10.33 27.38 -14.81
CA ARG A 1091 10.02 26.31 -13.86
C ARG A 1091 10.46 26.64 -12.45
N ASP A 1092 9.78 26.01 -11.50
CA ASP A 1092 10.28 25.78 -10.16
C ASP A 1092 10.56 24.27 -9.94
N LEU A 1093 10.90 23.88 -8.72
CA LEU A 1093 11.16 22.48 -8.35
C LEU A 1093 9.96 21.53 -8.58
N ASN A 1094 8.75 22.06 -8.71
CA ASN A 1094 7.49 21.31 -8.77
C ASN A 1094 6.82 21.38 -10.17
N GLY A 1095 7.35 22.14 -11.13
CA GLY A 1095 6.82 22.24 -12.49
C GLY A 1095 6.84 23.67 -13.05
N PRO A 1096 6.01 23.98 -14.07
CA PRO A 1096 5.89 25.35 -14.60
C PRO A 1096 5.39 26.33 -13.52
N ARG A 1097 6.11 27.44 -13.34
CA ARG A 1097 5.87 28.40 -12.25
C ARG A 1097 4.53 29.15 -12.37
N PHE A 1098 4.15 29.54 -13.59
CA PHE A 1098 3.01 30.44 -13.84
C PHE A 1098 1.80 29.76 -14.48
N GLY A 1099 1.73 28.42 -14.43
CA GLY A 1099 0.67 27.65 -15.08
C GLY A 1099 0.93 27.39 -16.57
N ALA A 1100 0.11 26.54 -17.20
CA ALA A 1100 0.36 26.06 -18.57
C ALA A 1100 0.21 27.18 -19.63
N GLY A 1101 1.16 27.24 -20.58
CA GLY A 1101 1.14 28.18 -21.71
C GLY A 1101 1.74 29.56 -21.43
N ILE A 1102 2.11 29.86 -20.19
CA ILE A 1102 2.81 31.10 -19.79
C ILE A 1102 4.32 30.83 -19.74
N ALA A 1103 5.10 31.61 -20.48
CA ALA A 1103 6.55 31.52 -20.51
C ALA A 1103 7.16 32.08 -19.22
N ASP A 1104 6.86 33.34 -18.90
CA ASP A 1104 7.35 34.05 -17.73
C ASP A 1104 6.50 35.31 -17.43
N GLN A 1105 6.91 36.14 -16.47
CA GLN A 1105 6.32 37.46 -16.19
C GLN A 1105 7.31 38.59 -16.47
N ILE A 1106 6.81 39.67 -17.10
CA ILE A 1106 7.57 40.88 -17.41
C ILE A 1106 7.00 42.11 -16.69
N THR A 1107 7.82 43.14 -16.54
CA THR A 1107 7.38 44.48 -16.13
C THR A 1107 7.41 45.41 -17.34
N VAL A 1108 6.33 46.15 -17.56
CA VAL A 1108 6.20 47.12 -18.66
C VAL A 1108 6.11 48.53 -18.10
N GLU A 1109 7.02 49.39 -18.52
CA GLU A 1109 7.10 50.79 -18.08
C GLU A 1109 6.76 51.73 -19.23
N LEU A 1110 5.97 52.77 -18.94
CA LEU A 1110 5.71 53.87 -19.87
C LEU A 1110 6.58 55.06 -19.46
N HIS A 1111 7.54 55.40 -20.30
CA HIS A 1111 8.45 56.52 -20.08
C HIS A 1111 8.00 57.76 -20.86
N ASN A 1112 8.20 58.94 -20.28
CA ASN A 1112 7.84 60.21 -20.90
C ASN A 1112 8.59 60.43 -22.22
N ALA A 1113 7.88 60.83 -23.28
CA ALA A 1113 8.45 60.97 -24.63
C ALA A 1113 9.51 62.08 -24.75
N GLN A 1114 9.49 63.10 -23.89
CA GLN A 1114 10.46 64.20 -23.90
C GLN A 1114 11.56 64.04 -22.85
N ALA A 1115 11.31 63.26 -21.79
CA ALA A 1115 12.23 63.05 -20.68
C ALA A 1115 12.21 61.58 -20.26
N TYR A 1116 12.90 60.72 -21.02
CA TYR A 1116 12.85 59.26 -20.85
C TYR A 1116 13.09 58.78 -19.39
N GLN A 1117 13.89 59.49 -18.60
CA GLN A 1117 14.15 59.12 -17.20
C GLN A 1117 12.91 59.21 -16.28
N VAL A 1118 11.82 59.85 -16.74
CA VAL A 1118 10.54 59.93 -16.00
C VAL A 1118 9.65 58.76 -16.39
N ILE A 1119 9.43 57.85 -15.45
CA ILE A 1119 8.45 56.76 -15.57
C ILE A 1119 7.08 57.29 -15.17
N GLU A 1120 6.13 57.24 -16.09
CA GLU A 1120 4.76 57.74 -15.92
C GLU A 1120 3.83 56.63 -15.40
N TYR A 1121 4.10 55.39 -15.78
CA TYR A 1121 3.32 54.22 -15.39
C TYR A 1121 4.19 52.96 -15.38
N THR A 1122 3.97 52.07 -14.41
CA THR A 1122 4.59 50.75 -14.34
C THR A 1122 3.50 49.69 -14.20
N ALA A 1123 3.53 48.70 -15.08
CA ALA A 1123 2.68 47.52 -15.04
C ALA A 1123 3.56 46.30 -14.71
N PRO A 1124 3.65 45.89 -13.42
CA PRO A 1124 4.44 44.73 -13.02
C PRO A 1124 3.68 43.41 -13.29
N ASN A 1125 4.42 42.30 -13.29
CA ASN A 1125 3.88 40.92 -13.30
C ASN A 1125 2.95 40.59 -14.49
N ILE A 1126 3.23 41.15 -15.67
CA ILE A 1126 2.46 40.84 -16.87
C ILE A 1126 2.87 39.47 -17.40
N ASN A 1127 1.90 38.55 -17.49
CA ASN A 1127 2.12 37.23 -18.07
C ASN A 1127 2.52 37.34 -19.55
N LEU A 1128 3.67 36.77 -19.88
CA LEU A 1128 4.16 36.59 -21.23
C LEU A 1128 3.89 35.15 -21.68
N GLY A 1129 3.12 34.98 -22.74
CA GLY A 1129 2.79 33.68 -23.30
C GLY A 1129 3.99 32.97 -23.93
N THR A 1130 3.92 31.65 -24.03
CA THR A 1130 4.90 30.83 -24.79
C THR A 1130 4.93 31.16 -26.29
N ASP A 1131 3.89 31.82 -26.80
CA ASP A 1131 3.79 32.37 -28.15
C ASP A 1131 4.39 33.79 -28.29
N GLY A 1132 4.89 34.38 -27.20
CA GLY A 1132 5.45 35.72 -27.16
C GLY A 1132 4.42 36.84 -26.95
N HIS A 1133 3.14 36.53 -26.78
CA HIS A 1133 2.11 37.55 -26.58
C HIS A 1133 1.94 37.95 -25.11
N ALA A 1134 1.81 39.25 -24.86
CA ALA A 1134 1.48 39.81 -23.56
C ALA A 1134 0.40 40.89 -23.68
N ASN A 1135 -0.62 40.82 -22.83
CA ASN A 1135 -1.70 41.79 -22.78
C ASN A 1135 -1.53 42.68 -21.54
N VAL A 1136 -1.12 43.93 -21.75
CA VAL A 1136 -0.84 44.89 -20.68
C VAL A 1136 -2.05 45.80 -20.48
N PRO A 1137 -2.72 45.77 -19.32
CA PRO A 1137 -3.75 46.74 -19.00
C PRO A 1137 -3.09 48.08 -18.63
N VAL A 1138 -3.56 49.18 -19.21
CA VAL A 1138 -3.05 50.54 -18.94
C VAL A 1138 -4.23 51.46 -18.58
N PRO A 1139 -4.14 52.30 -17.55
CA PRO A 1139 -5.20 53.26 -17.24
C PRO A 1139 -5.44 54.26 -18.37
N MET A 1140 -6.70 54.60 -18.65
CA MET A 1140 -7.05 55.56 -19.70
C MET A 1140 -6.51 56.98 -19.43
N ILE A 1141 -6.12 57.31 -18.20
CA ILE A 1141 -5.48 58.59 -17.87
C ILE A 1141 -4.15 58.79 -18.62
N TYR A 1142 -3.43 57.71 -18.93
CA TYR A 1142 -2.21 57.75 -19.74
C TYR A 1142 -2.58 57.75 -21.22
N SER A 1143 -2.79 58.94 -21.77
CA SER A 1143 -3.25 59.15 -23.16
C SER A 1143 -2.21 59.81 -24.08
N GLY A 1144 -1.04 60.14 -23.54
CA GLY A 1144 0.08 60.76 -24.27
C GLY A 1144 0.84 59.79 -25.17
N ASN A 1145 2.02 60.25 -25.63
CA ASN A 1145 2.99 59.39 -26.29
C ASN A 1145 4.02 58.94 -25.26
N TYR A 1146 4.34 57.65 -25.23
CA TYR A 1146 5.29 57.08 -24.26
C TYR A 1146 6.23 56.10 -24.93
N TYR A 1147 7.49 56.05 -24.47
CA TYR A 1147 8.35 54.92 -24.76
C TYR A 1147 7.90 53.72 -23.92
N ILE A 1148 7.88 52.53 -24.53
CA ILE A 1148 7.50 51.29 -23.85
C ILE A 1148 8.79 50.56 -23.52
N THR A 1149 9.09 50.39 -22.24
CA THR A 1149 10.29 49.69 -21.76
C THR A 1149 9.89 48.37 -21.14
N ILE A 1150 10.56 47.30 -21.57
CA ILE A 1150 10.37 45.95 -21.06
C ILE A 1150 11.51 45.64 -20.10
N ARG A 1151 11.14 45.23 -18.88
CA ARG A 1151 12.05 44.65 -17.89
C ARG A 1151 11.66 43.21 -17.62
N HIS A 1152 12.66 42.37 -17.41
CA HIS A 1152 12.50 40.96 -17.07
C HIS A 1152 13.60 40.59 -16.08
N ARG A 1153 13.36 39.61 -15.20
CA ARG A 1153 14.23 39.27 -14.06
C ARG A 1153 15.72 39.14 -14.42
N ASN A 1154 16.04 38.64 -15.61
CA ASN A 1154 17.42 38.34 -16.02
C ASN A 1154 17.72 38.74 -17.47
N SER A 1155 16.83 39.49 -18.11
CA SER A 1155 17.04 39.98 -19.47
C SER A 1155 17.30 41.47 -19.47
N LEU A 1156 18.01 41.91 -20.50
CA LEU A 1156 18.41 43.29 -20.67
C LEU A 1156 17.19 44.18 -20.91
N GLU A 1157 17.13 45.29 -20.19
CA GLU A 1157 16.14 46.35 -20.40
C GLU A 1157 16.09 46.76 -21.88
N THR A 1158 14.91 46.65 -22.50
CA THR A 1158 14.71 46.93 -23.92
C THR A 1158 13.52 47.86 -24.14
N THR A 1159 13.76 48.95 -24.88
CA THR A 1159 12.79 50.03 -25.09
C THR A 1159 12.31 50.08 -26.54
N SER A 1160 11.06 50.50 -26.76
CA SER A 1160 10.51 50.78 -28.09
C SER A 1160 11.37 51.79 -28.86
N ALA A 1161 11.55 51.59 -30.17
CA ALA A 1161 12.40 52.45 -30.99
C ALA A 1161 11.89 53.90 -31.11
N THR A 1162 10.61 54.12 -30.88
CA THR A 1162 9.98 55.45 -30.84
C THR A 1162 8.91 55.48 -29.74
N ALA A 1163 8.52 56.69 -29.32
CA ALA A 1163 7.39 56.87 -28.42
C ALA A 1163 6.06 56.56 -29.16
N ILE A 1164 5.21 55.76 -28.53
CA ILE A 1164 3.95 55.25 -29.09
C ILE A 1164 2.78 56.01 -28.49
N SER A 1165 1.77 56.31 -29.31
CA SER A 1165 0.56 57.01 -28.86
C SER A 1165 -0.39 56.08 -28.13
N PHE A 1166 -0.81 56.48 -26.93
CA PHE A 1166 -1.85 55.82 -26.14
C PHE A 1166 -3.19 56.56 -26.27
N SER A 1167 -3.51 57.10 -27.45
CA SER A 1167 -4.78 57.80 -27.68
C SER A 1167 -5.97 56.86 -27.97
N THR A 1168 -5.72 55.59 -28.26
CA THR A 1168 -6.76 54.58 -28.61
C THR A 1168 -7.00 53.58 -27.46
N ASN A 1169 -8.13 52.85 -27.51
CA ASN A 1169 -8.47 51.82 -26.52
C ASN A 1169 -7.59 50.56 -26.63
N THR A 1170 -6.97 50.35 -27.79
CA THR A 1170 -6.04 49.25 -28.05
C THR A 1170 -4.79 49.80 -28.71
N ILE A 1171 -3.64 49.50 -28.13
CA ILE A 1171 -2.30 49.79 -28.65
C ILE A 1171 -1.66 48.45 -29.00
N THR A 1172 -0.88 48.38 -30.06
CA THR A 1172 -0.13 47.17 -30.41
C THR A 1172 1.29 47.55 -30.75
N TYR A 1173 2.24 46.89 -30.10
CA TYR A 1173 3.66 47.11 -30.35
C TYR A 1173 4.41 45.78 -30.30
N ASN A 1174 5.06 45.42 -31.40
CA ASN A 1174 5.74 44.14 -31.52
C ASN A 1174 7.24 44.34 -31.76
N PHE A 1175 8.06 43.53 -31.08
CA PHE A 1175 9.50 43.45 -31.27
C PHE A 1175 9.86 42.45 -32.39
N ASP A 1176 9.12 42.48 -33.50
CA ASP A 1176 9.24 41.51 -34.61
C ASP A 1176 10.40 41.82 -35.57
N PHE A 1177 11.02 42.99 -35.43
CA PHE A 1177 12.17 43.42 -36.23
C PHE A 1177 13.20 44.13 -35.36
N GLN A 1178 14.46 44.09 -35.76
CA GLN A 1178 15.55 44.73 -35.03
C GLN A 1178 15.29 46.22 -34.76
N GLN A 1179 14.70 46.93 -35.74
CA GLN A 1179 14.43 48.36 -35.67
C GLN A 1179 13.26 48.74 -34.76
N MET A 1180 12.57 47.74 -34.18
CA MET A 1180 11.52 47.97 -33.18
C MET A 1180 12.09 48.14 -31.78
N ALA A 1181 13.37 47.84 -31.56
CA ALA A 1181 14.08 48.19 -30.34
C ALA A 1181 14.92 49.45 -30.54
N TYR A 1182 14.92 50.34 -29.55
CA TYR A 1182 15.79 51.52 -29.58
C TYR A 1182 17.25 51.08 -29.71
N GLY A 1183 18.00 51.75 -30.60
CA GLY A 1183 19.38 51.36 -30.90
C GLY A 1183 19.55 49.98 -31.55
N ASN A 1184 18.48 49.35 -32.06
CA ASN A 1184 18.50 47.98 -32.59
C ASN A 1184 18.89 46.92 -31.55
N ASN A 1185 18.58 47.16 -30.27
CA ASN A 1185 19.06 46.40 -29.11
C ASN A 1185 18.33 45.06 -28.87
N VAL A 1186 18.20 44.24 -29.91
CA VAL A 1186 17.64 42.87 -29.87
C VAL A 1186 18.43 41.94 -30.80
N LYS A 1187 18.39 40.64 -30.53
CA LYS A 1187 19.15 39.60 -31.24
C LYS A 1187 18.26 38.77 -32.15
N PHE A 1188 18.67 38.54 -33.39
CA PHE A 1188 17.96 37.60 -34.26
C PHE A 1188 18.34 36.16 -33.93
N ILE A 1189 17.35 35.32 -33.56
CA ILE A 1189 17.52 33.90 -33.25
C ILE A 1189 16.52 33.08 -34.07
N ASN A 1190 17.03 32.30 -35.02
CA ASN A 1190 16.26 31.50 -35.97
C ASN A 1190 15.21 32.29 -36.79
N THR A 1191 14.01 32.50 -36.24
CA THR A 1191 12.87 33.11 -36.93
C THR A 1191 12.36 34.38 -36.25
N HIS A 1192 12.84 34.73 -35.05
CA HIS A 1192 12.36 35.87 -34.27
C HIS A 1192 13.51 36.74 -33.78
N TYR A 1193 13.19 37.98 -33.43
CA TYR A 1193 14.09 38.87 -32.69
C TYR A 1193 13.77 38.75 -31.20
N CYS A 1194 14.80 38.43 -30.42
CA CYS A 1194 14.70 38.18 -28.99
C CYS A 1194 15.44 39.26 -28.19
N ILE A 1195 14.90 39.60 -27.03
CA ILE A 1195 15.56 40.45 -26.04
C ILE A 1195 16.77 39.68 -25.47
N PHE A 1196 17.91 40.36 -25.39
CA PHE A 1196 19.15 39.78 -24.87
C PHE A 1196 19.00 39.32 -23.43
N THR A 1197 19.57 38.16 -23.10
CA THR A 1197 19.58 37.62 -21.74
C THR A 1197 20.94 37.78 -21.07
N GLY A 1198 20.98 37.81 -19.73
CA GLY A 1198 22.23 37.79 -18.94
C GLY A 1198 22.48 39.01 -18.05
N ASP A 1199 21.57 39.98 -18.01
CA ASP A 1199 21.63 41.14 -17.10
C ASP A 1199 20.93 40.76 -15.78
N VAL A 1200 21.59 39.89 -15.00
CA VAL A 1200 21.02 39.26 -13.81
C VAL A 1200 20.95 40.24 -12.64
N ASN A 1201 21.93 41.14 -12.55
CA ASN A 1201 21.97 42.18 -11.51
C ASN A 1201 21.15 43.44 -11.87
N GLN A 1202 20.61 43.50 -13.10
CA GLN A 1202 19.78 44.58 -13.63
C GLN A 1202 20.51 45.95 -13.69
N ASP A 1203 21.83 45.95 -13.85
CA ASP A 1203 22.65 47.16 -13.98
C ASP A 1203 22.64 47.76 -15.41
N GLY A 1204 22.09 47.01 -16.37
CA GLY A 1204 21.99 47.41 -17.77
C GLY A 1204 23.21 47.07 -18.62
N ILE A 1205 24.17 46.27 -18.14
CA ILE A 1205 25.37 45.86 -18.87
C ILE A 1205 25.64 44.38 -18.60
N ILE A 1206 25.59 43.53 -19.63
CA ILE A 1206 25.90 42.11 -19.47
C ILE A 1206 27.41 41.93 -19.37
N ASN A 1207 27.92 41.68 -18.17
CA ASN A 1207 29.36 41.65 -17.91
C ASN A 1207 29.79 40.59 -16.88
N SER A 1208 31.07 40.62 -16.48
CA SER A 1208 31.63 39.67 -15.52
C SER A 1208 30.97 39.70 -14.13
N SER A 1209 30.32 40.80 -13.75
CA SER A 1209 29.61 40.91 -12.48
C SER A 1209 28.33 40.06 -12.47
N ASP A 1210 27.60 39.97 -13.59
CA ASP A 1210 26.47 39.04 -13.75
C ASP A 1210 26.95 37.59 -13.73
N MET A 1211 28.05 37.31 -14.44
CA MET A 1211 28.67 35.98 -14.48
C MET A 1211 29.02 35.48 -13.08
N LEU A 1212 29.52 36.36 -12.20
CA LEU A 1212 29.86 36.00 -10.82
C LEU A 1212 28.64 35.59 -9.98
N LEU A 1213 27.47 36.19 -10.22
CA LEU A 1213 26.24 35.83 -9.51
C LEU A 1213 25.78 34.43 -9.92
N VAL A 1214 25.72 34.16 -11.22
CA VAL A 1214 25.36 32.84 -11.77
C VAL A 1214 26.37 31.78 -11.34
N GLN A 1215 27.68 32.06 -11.42
CA GLN A 1215 28.72 31.15 -10.97
C GLN A 1215 28.64 30.85 -9.47
N SER A 1216 28.40 31.87 -8.65
CA SER A 1216 28.28 31.72 -7.20
C SER A 1216 27.12 30.80 -6.84
N LEU A 1217 25.93 31.03 -7.42
CA LEU A 1217 24.74 30.24 -7.11
C LEU A 1217 24.79 28.83 -7.75
N GLY A 1218 25.35 28.71 -8.96
CA GLY A 1218 25.57 27.41 -9.60
C GLY A 1218 26.59 26.52 -8.86
N SER A 1219 27.59 27.11 -8.19
CA SER A 1219 28.58 26.36 -7.40
C SER A 1219 27.99 25.62 -6.20
N ILE A 1220 26.79 26.02 -5.76
CA ILE A 1220 26.03 25.38 -4.68
C ILE A 1220 24.78 24.66 -5.18
N PHE A 1221 24.65 24.43 -6.49
CA PHE A 1221 23.48 23.82 -7.13
C PHE A 1221 22.18 24.55 -6.77
N GLY A 1222 22.14 25.87 -6.97
CA GLY A 1222 20.92 26.65 -6.79
C GLY A 1222 19.76 26.09 -7.61
N THR A 1223 18.57 26.04 -7.02
CA THR A 1223 17.36 25.51 -7.65
C THR A 1223 16.17 26.43 -7.43
N GLY A 1224 15.18 26.34 -8.32
CA GLY A 1224 13.94 27.09 -8.29
C GLY A 1224 13.96 28.35 -9.18
N TYR A 1225 12.86 29.11 -9.11
CA TYR A 1225 12.67 30.32 -9.90
C TYR A 1225 13.46 31.49 -9.29
N VAL A 1226 14.72 31.64 -9.71
CA VAL A 1226 15.66 32.69 -9.27
C VAL A 1226 16.12 33.56 -10.46
N HIS A 1227 16.86 34.64 -10.20
CA HIS A 1227 17.31 35.53 -11.27
C HIS A 1227 18.44 34.88 -12.09
N GLU A 1228 19.30 34.11 -11.42
CA GLU A 1228 20.46 33.42 -11.98
C GLU A 1228 20.11 32.18 -12.81
N ASP A 1229 18.87 31.66 -12.70
CA ASP A 1229 18.32 30.64 -13.60
C ASP A 1229 17.89 31.36 -14.89
N ILE A 1230 18.82 31.45 -15.83
CA ILE A 1230 18.68 32.22 -17.06
C ILE A 1230 17.78 31.48 -18.03
N ASN A 1231 17.96 30.17 -18.20
CA ASN A 1231 17.23 29.39 -19.19
C ASN A 1231 15.81 28.98 -18.72
N GLY A 1232 15.51 29.17 -17.42
CA GLY A 1232 14.20 28.94 -16.82
C GLY A 1232 13.85 27.48 -16.56
N ASP A 1233 14.83 26.56 -16.55
CA ASP A 1233 14.58 25.13 -16.33
C ASP A 1233 14.47 24.74 -14.85
N GLY A 1234 14.70 25.69 -13.94
CA GLY A 1234 14.63 25.54 -12.49
C GLY A 1234 15.94 25.11 -11.84
N LEU A 1235 17.05 25.03 -12.59
CA LEU A 1235 18.40 24.74 -12.11
C LEU A 1235 19.35 25.86 -12.53
N VAL A 1236 20.24 26.30 -11.63
CA VAL A 1236 21.33 27.21 -12.00
C VAL A 1236 22.57 26.38 -12.30
N ASP A 1237 22.92 26.26 -13.58
CA ASP A 1237 24.01 25.39 -14.03
C ASP A 1237 24.88 25.96 -15.17
N PHE A 1238 25.63 25.08 -15.83
CA PHE A 1238 26.53 25.45 -16.92
C PHE A 1238 25.79 26.06 -18.13
N TRP A 1239 24.55 25.65 -18.40
CA TRP A 1239 23.77 26.12 -19.54
C TRP A 1239 23.34 27.57 -19.39
N ASP A 1240 23.10 28.05 -18.16
CA ASP A 1240 22.85 29.47 -17.88
C ASP A 1240 24.07 30.32 -18.15
N MET A 1241 25.24 29.86 -17.67
CA MET A 1241 26.51 30.55 -17.89
C MET A 1241 26.85 30.67 -19.38
N LEU A 1242 26.51 29.67 -20.19
CA LEU A 1242 26.78 29.69 -21.62
C LEU A 1242 25.98 30.79 -22.34
N LEU A 1243 24.72 31.00 -21.98
CA LEU A 1243 23.89 32.06 -22.55
C LEU A 1243 24.43 33.45 -22.19
N LEU A 1244 24.82 33.63 -20.94
CA LEU A 1244 25.42 34.87 -20.44
C LEU A 1244 26.77 35.15 -21.11
N ASP A 1245 27.66 34.16 -21.21
CA ASP A 1245 29.01 34.31 -21.78
C ASP A 1245 28.97 34.79 -23.23
N ASN A 1246 28.03 34.27 -24.02
CA ASN A 1246 27.85 34.67 -25.42
C ASN A 1246 27.52 36.17 -25.57
N ASN A 1247 26.68 36.71 -24.69
CA ASN A 1247 26.27 38.11 -24.75
C ASN A 1247 27.29 39.04 -24.06
N MET A 1248 27.95 38.56 -23.00
CA MET A 1248 29.08 39.25 -22.38
C MET A 1248 30.24 39.42 -23.39
N ALA A 1249 30.59 38.37 -24.13
CA ALA A 1249 31.65 38.43 -25.14
C ALA A 1249 31.34 39.42 -26.29
N ALA A 1250 30.04 39.66 -26.54
CA ALA A 1250 29.56 40.65 -27.50
C ALA A 1250 29.45 42.08 -26.93
N LEU A 1251 29.81 42.29 -25.65
CA LEU A 1251 29.75 43.58 -24.94
C LEU A 1251 28.34 44.21 -24.99
N VAL A 1252 27.31 43.39 -24.82
CA VAL A 1252 25.91 43.82 -24.89
C VAL A 1252 25.56 44.68 -23.67
N MET A 1253 24.96 45.85 -23.92
CA MET A 1253 24.53 46.80 -22.89
C MET A 1253 23.23 47.48 -23.31
N LYS A 1254 22.47 48.02 -22.36
CA LYS A 1254 21.20 48.68 -22.63
C LYS A 1254 21.42 49.95 -23.43
N ILE A 1255 20.50 50.21 -24.36
CA ILE A 1255 20.46 51.43 -25.16
C ILE A 1255 19.08 52.05 -24.99
N VAL A 1256 19.04 53.26 -24.46
CA VAL A 1256 17.80 53.97 -24.12
C VAL A 1256 17.71 55.32 -24.87
N PRO A 1257 16.48 55.85 -25.09
CA PRO A 1257 16.20 57.10 -25.79
C PRO A 1257 17.01 58.35 -25.42
#